data_AF-A0A7V2FZD6-F1
#
_entry.id   AF-A0A7V2FZD6-F1
#
_cell.length_a   1.000
_cell.length_b   1.000
_cell.length_c   1.000
_cell.angle_alpha   90.00
_cell.angle_beta   90.00
_cell.angle_gamma   90.00
#
_symmetry.space_group_name_H-M   'P 1'
#
loop_
_entity.id
_entity.type
_entity.pdbx_description
1 polymer ?
#
loop_
_entity_poly.entity_id
_entity_poly.type
_entity_poly.pdbx_seq_one_letter_code
_entity_poly.pdbx_strand_id
1 'polypeptide(L)'
;MNTPSDRPAAGGPSVPVWARLVEVAWLLLLWLLLRPLLRAIRLQEAVGWSEHAALGLLPAGVWLLSAPAAPWTASSGARGLLRALFGPSVSAALSPALLHVFLPQRPVLPLPALLLLVPLMLAGPMLLRTLLVPSTSGGGRSSGSGRAVGWLIAAELVAGLGGMFLADRAGFPSERWADLGREVARDASRILSAILMSWYLVLAHRQPAGMALAARRFVLRLPGPAFVGAAAALSVAACSAFAGLLLERMPHVQDEIAVHFQAKVFASGRLYAPAPPLPEFFKQEFIVLDGDRWYGKYQPGASLLLAAGVPFGLEWLIHPLLSGLGVVLLYLLGTRLVSGAMARLAVLLAVISPFWIMTFSSMMPHPGCLVTLLAGGWCLLRAVAAARPAAWALAAGALVGAGLLFRPYTAVVLGGTALALAFIVYRRGVWRPACFVPFVFGAVLMLIVTLTYNRALTGDSWTTPFQKYSAKDRLGFGADMGLESWRQSERGHGPARALRNLRINAESLGRTLLGWPTAGALLAFLPLLSARYRHLALSLVTLILCLPAAYTFYLYHGEVFGPRYWSESLPAWLVLTALGLAAARHAWQKILLLAHQRRPAARSRSALILAGIVVSASGATAYWPSAIDYYGHSLWHIDRSVRRAIRRGGLRNAVVFLDAVAYDSGQRWPDTFGTGFVFNTPTLDGDVVYARDLGERRNAELMALYPGRDFYAITPGELAEATFRRIEQAAGPAGPHVPGMGSQP
;
A
#
# COMPACT_ATOMS: atom_id res chain seq x y z
N MET A 1 19.14 40.85 -47.63
CA MET A 1 20.41 41.43 -47.14
C MET A 1 20.69 40.87 -45.76
N ASN A 2 21.80 40.13 -45.68
CA ASN A 2 22.73 39.94 -44.55
C ASN A 2 22.22 39.68 -43.13
N THR A 3 22.46 38.44 -42.70
CA THR A 3 22.86 38.04 -41.33
C THR A 3 24.10 38.78 -40.83
N PRO A 4 24.28 38.87 -39.49
CA PRO A 4 25.46 38.29 -38.84
C PRO A 4 25.04 37.46 -37.60
N SER A 5 25.23 36.13 -37.59
CA SER A 5 26.43 35.38 -37.16
C SER A 5 26.56 35.21 -35.62
N ASP A 6 26.63 33.94 -35.23
CA ASP A 6 26.70 33.37 -33.88
C ASP A 6 27.90 33.79 -33.01
N ARG A 7 27.65 33.80 -31.69
CA ARG A 7 28.58 33.24 -30.68
C ARG A 7 27.78 32.51 -29.59
N PRO A 8 28.07 31.22 -29.29
CA PRO A 8 27.51 30.55 -28.13
C PRO A 8 28.25 31.02 -26.86
N ALA A 9 27.50 31.51 -25.87
CA ALA A 9 28.03 31.79 -24.55
C ALA A 9 28.46 30.49 -23.86
N ALA A 10 29.76 30.22 -23.84
CA ALA A 10 30.38 29.24 -22.97
C ALA A 10 30.34 29.77 -21.53
N GLY A 11 29.24 29.49 -20.83
CA GLY A 11 29.07 29.81 -19.41
C GLY A 11 28.18 28.76 -18.76
N GLY A 12 28.76 27.62 -18.37
CA GLY A 12 28.06 26.66 -17.52
C GLY A 12 27.67 27.31 -16.18
N PRO A 13 26.61 26.83 -15.49
CA PRO A 13 26.17 27.40 -14.23
C PRO A 13 27.32 27.41 -13.22
N SER A 14 27.68 28.60 -12.73
CA SER A 14 28.68 28.76 -11.68
C SER A 14 28.16 28.11 -10.40
N VAL A 15 28.83 27.03 -9.98
CA VAL A 15 28.53 26.35 -8.72
C VAL A 15 28.69 27.35 -7.58
N PRO A 16 27.64 27.59 -6.76
CA PRO A 16 27.70 28.55 -5.65
C PRO A 16 28.85 28.24 -4.69
N VAL A 17 29.49 29.28 -4.14
CA VAL A 17 30.62 29.13 -3.20
C VAL A 17 30.27 28.21 -2.01
N TRP A 18 29.03 28.26 -1.52
CA TRP A 18 28.56 27.37 -0.45
C TRP A 18 28.57 25.88 -0.86
N ALA A 19 28.32 25.55 -2.12
CA ALA A 19 28.36 24.17 -2.61
C ALA A 19 29.80 23.64 -2.67
N ARG A 20 30.78 24.51 -2.98
CA ARG A 20 32.22 24.16 -2.88
C ARG A 20 32.67 24.00 -1.43
N LEU A 21 32.18 24.82 -0.50
CA LEU A 21 32.45 24.67 0.93
C LEU A 21 31.87 23.36 1.49
N VAL A 22 30.68 22.97 1.05
CA VAL A 22 30.05 21.68 1.38
C VAL A 22 30.86 20.52 0.80
N GLU A 23 31.37 20.64 -0.44
CA GLU A 23 32.24 19.63 -1.06
C GLU A 23 33.58 19.47 -0.31
N VAL A 24 34.20 20.57 0.11
CA VAL A 24 35.42 20.56 0.93
C VAL A 24 35.15 19.95 2.31
N ALA A 25 34.02 20.28 2.94
CA ALA A 25 33.61 19.66 4.20
C ALA A 25 33.37 18.15 4.05
N TRP A 26 32.77 17.72 2.92
CA TRP A 26 32.59 16.31 2.58
C TRP A 26 33.91 15.57 2.39
N LEU A 27 34.85 16.16 1.64
CA LEU A 27 36.18 15.57 1.41
C LEU A 27 36.99 15.48 2.71
N LEU A 28 36.86 16.48 3.60
CA LEU A 28 37.44 16.45 4.93
C LEU A 28 36.80 15.36 5.81
N LEU A 29 35.48 15.20 5.76
CA LEU A 29 34.78 14.16 6.52
C LEU A 29 35.15 12.76 6.02
N LEU A 30 35.17 12.57 4.70
CA LEU A 30 35.58 11.31 4.06
C LEU A 30 37.04 11.00 4.38
N TRP A 31 37.92 12.01 4.34
CA TRP A 31 39.31 11.87 4.73
C TRP A 31 39.46 11.53 6.22
N LEU A 32 38.71 12.17 7.12
CA LEU A 32 38.73 11.84 8.55
C LEU A 32 38.22 10.42 8.84
N LEU A 33 37.23 9.94 8.08
CA LEU A 33 36.71 8.56 8.15
C LEU A 33 37.67 7.53 7.55
N LEU A 34 38.42 7.90 6.50
CA LEU A 34 39.39 7.03 5.82
C LEU A 34 40.80 7.10 6.43
N ARG A 35 41.13 8.13 7.20
CA ARG A 35 42.47 8.33 7.80
C ARG A 35 42.88 7.21 8.77
N PRO A 36 41.99 6.63 9.61
CA PRO A 36 42.29 5.43 10.39
C PRO A 36 42.58 4.22 9.49
N LEU A 37 41.86 4.10 8.38
CA LEU A 37 42.01 3.03 7.38
C LEU A 37 43.37 3.13 6.66
N LEU A 38 43.76 4.34 6.23
CA LEU A 38 45.02 4.61 5.53
C LEU A 38 46.24 4.49 6.47
N ARG A 39 46.10 4.87 7.75
CA ARG A 39 47.12 4.58 8.78
C ARG A 39 47.25 3.09 9.07
N ALA A 40 46.13 2.36 9.13
CA ALA A 40 46.14 0.91 9.34
C ALA A 40 46.72 0.14 8.14
N ILE A 41 46.48 0.59 6.91
CA ILE A 41 47.06 0.00 5.68
C ILE A 41 48.58 0.23 5.61
N ARG A 42 49.07 1.38 6.07
CA ARG A 42 50.51 1.72 6.07
C ARG A 42 51.33 1.00 7.16
N LEU A 43 50.69 0.55 8.24
CA LEU A 43 51.41 -0.01 9.39
C LEU A 43 51.64 -1.52 9.33
N GLN A 44 51.06 -2.27 8.37
CA GLN A 44 51.24 -3.73 8.21
C GLN A 44 51.17 -4.55 9.52
N GLU A 45 50.53 -4.04 10.58
CA GLU A 45 50.39 -4.79 11.83
C GLU A 45 49.22 -5.77 11.70
N ALA A 46 49.54 -7.03 11.94
CA ALA A 46 48.68 -8.20 11.85
C ALA A 46 47.58 -8.21 12.94
N VAL A 47 46.68 -7.22 12.93
CA VAL A 47 45.45 -7.26 13.73
C VAL A 47 44.37 -7.92 12.88
N GLY A 48 43.86 -9.05 13.39
CA GLY A 48 42.89 -9.93 12.74
C GLY A 48 41.75 -9.19 12.04
N TRP A 49 41.80 -9.20 10.72
CA TRP A 49 40.71 -8.79 9.86
C TRP A 49 39.59 -9.83 9.95
N SER A 50 38.46 -9.49 10.57
CA SER A 50 37.18 -10.16 10.26
C SER A 50 35.94 -9.50 10.85
N GLU A 51 36.01 -8.78 11.97
CA GLU A 51 34.77 -8.38 12.66
C GLU A 51 34.49 -6.86 12.67
N HIS A 52 35.51 -6.01 12.76
CA HIS A 52 35.30 -4.58 13.03
C HIS A 52 35.09 -3.72 11.77
N ALA A 53 35.75 -4.06 10.65
CA ALA A 53 35.61 -3.33 9.40
C ALA A 53 34.24 -3.60 8.74
N ALA A 54 33.76 -4.85 8.76
CA ALA A 54 32.47 -5.22 8.16
C ALA A 54 31.26 -4.58 8.89
N LEU A 55 31.34 -4.44 10.22
CA LEU A 55 30.27 -3.85 11.05
C LEU A 55 30.16 -2.32 10.92
N GLY A 56 31.25 -1.61 10.59
CA GLY A 56 31.23 -0.18 10.28
C GLY A 56 30.85 0.13 8.82
N LEU A 57 31.16 -0.77 7.89
CA LEU A 57 30.87 -0.61 6.46
C LEU A 57 29.41 -0.88 6.11
N LEU A 58 28.69 -1.69 6.90
CA LEU A 58 27.28 -2.01 6.66
C LEU A 58 26.34 -0.80 6.82
N PRO A 59 26.42 0.01 7.91
CA PRO A 59 25.62 1.23 8.03
C PRO A 59 25.99 2.29 6.99
N ALA A 60 27.28 2.44 6.69
CA ALA A 60 27.78 3.39 5.68
C ALA A 60 27.34 3.02 4.26
N GLY A 61 27.37 1.72 3.91
CA GLY A 61 26.87 1.21 2.63
C GLY A 61 25.34 1.28 2.51
N VAL A 62 24.61 0.99 3.60
CA VAL A 62 23.14 1.16 3.65
C VAL A 62 22.76 2.63 3.50
N TRP A 63 23.52 3.55 4.10
CA TRP A 63 23.31 4.99 3.98
C TRP A 63 23.69 5.55 2.59
N LEU A 64 24.82 5.12 2.01
CA LEU A 64 25.22 5.47 0.64
C LEU A 64 24.19 5.02 -0.42
N LEU A 65 23.48 3.91 -0.15
CA LEU A 65 22.38 3.43 -1.00
C LEU A 65 21.04 4.14 -0.74
N SER A 66 20.94 4.97 0.31
CA SER A 66 19.70 5.67 0.71
C SER A 66 19.79 7.20 0.73
N ALA A 67 20.97 7.80 0.49
CA ALA A 67 21.17 9.24 0.42
C ALA A 67 20.83 9.84 -0.98
N PRO A 68 20.26 11.07 -1.07
CA PRO A 68 20.05 11.75 -2.35
C PRO A 68 21.38 12.21 -2.96
N ALA A 69 21.91 11.49 -3.96
CA ALA A 69 23.16 11.82 -4.63
C ALA A 69 22.97 12.85 -5.76
N ALA A 70 22.68 14.11 -5.45
CA ALA A 70 22.40 15.12 -6.47
C ALA A 70 23.62 15.92 -7.04
N PRO A 71 24.84 15.88 -6.48
CA PRO A 71 26.01 16.40 -7.24
C PRO A 71 27.11 15.37 -7.51
N TRP A 72 27.11 14.20 -6.86
CA TRP A 72 28.26 13.28 -6.86
C TRP A 72 28.51 12.57 -8.19
N THR A 73 27.46 12.29 -8.96
CA THR A 73 27.51 11.44 -10.17
C THR A 73 28.18 12.10 -11.37
N ALA A 74 28.35 13.43 -11.35
CA ALA A 74 28.99 14.19 -12.43
C ALA A 74 30.53 14.28 -12.29
N SER A 75 31.08 14.04 -11.10
CA SER A 75 32.51 14.19 -10.85
C SER A 75 33.33 13.06 -11.49
N SER A 76 34.53 13.39 -11.98
CA SER A 76 35.50 12.41 -12.51
C SER A 76 35.94 11.40 -11.46
N GLY A 77 35.98 11.80 -10.18
CA GLY A 77 36.34 10.94 -9.04
C GLY A 77 35.33 9.83 -8.77
N ALA A 78 34.02 10.12 -8.82
CA ALA A 78 32.97 9.12 -8.59
C ALA A 78 32.93 8.05 -9.69
N ARG A 79 33.19 8.44 -10.95
CA ARG A 79 33.33 7.50 -12.08
C ARG A 79 34.54 6.58 -11.93
N GLY A 80 35.65 7.09 -11.38
CA GLY A 80 36.82 6.28 -11.03
C GLY A 80 36.51 5.22 -9.96
N LEU A 81 35.78 5.62 -8.91
CA LEU A 81 35.40 4.71 -7.82
C LEU A 81 34.39 3.65 -8.27
N LEU A 82 33.40 4.01 -9.09
CA LEU A 82 32.40 3.08 -9.63
C LEU A 82 33.02 2.04 -10.59
N ARG A 83 34.00 2.46 -11.41
CA ARG A 83 34.79 1.54 -12.25
C ARG A 83 35.64 0.58 -11.40
N ALA A 84 36.21 1.07 -10.30
CA ALA A 84 37.00 0.23 -9.38
C ALA A 84 36.15 -0.80 -8.63
N LEU A 85 34.90 -0.47 -8.29
CA LEU A 85 34.00 -1.35 -7.51
C LEU A 85 33.20 -2.34 -8.35
N PHE A 86 32.78 -1.97 -9.57
CA PHE A 86 31.83 -2.76 -10.36
C PHE A 86 32.31 -3.15 -11.77
N GLY A 87 33.53 -2.74 -12.13
CA GLY A 87 34.11 -3.01 -13.44
C GLY A 87 33.57 -2.11 -14.57
N PRO A 88 34.26 -2.07 -15.72
CA PRO A 88 33.97 -1.13 -16.80
C PRO A 88 32.60 -1.37 -17.48
N SER A 89 32.13 -2.63 -17.54
CA SER A 89 30.90 -3.02 -18.22
C SER A 89 29.63 -2.53 -17.51
N VAL A 90 29.63 -2.51 -16.16
CA VAL A 90 28.49 -2.04 -15.34
C VAL A 90 28.45 -0.51 -15.28
N SER A 91 29.63 0.13 -15.23
CA SER A 91 29.76 1.60 -15.27
C SER A 91 29.29 2.21 -16.60
N ALA A 92 29.37 1.47 -17.71
CA ALA A 92 28.93 1.92 -19.03
C ALA A 92 27.40 1.84 -19.21
N ALA A 93 26.73 0.91 -18.53
CA ALA A 93 25.27 0.72 -18.60
C ALA A 93 24.48 1.77 -17.79
N LEU A 94 25.12 2.43 -16.81
CA LEU A 94 24.51 3.48 -15.99
C LEU A 94 24.70 4.85 -16.65
N SER A 95 23.80 5.25 -17.55
CA SER A 95 23.82 6.60 -18.10
C SER A 95 23.42 7.64 -17.03
N PRO A 96 23.93 8.88 -17.07
CA PRO A 96 23.50 9.96 -16.18
C PRO A 96 21.98 10.22 -16.24
N ALA A 97 21.34 9.93 -17.37
CA ALA A 97 19.90 10.04 -17.55
C ALA A 97 19.12 8.98 -16.73
N LEU A 98 19.63 7.74 -16.64
CA LEU A 98 19.06 6.71 -15.75
C LEU A 98 19.21 7.11 -14.28
N LEU A 99 20.38 7.64 -13.88
CA LEU A 99 20.62 8.12 -12.52
C LEU A 99 19.70 9.29 -12.14
N HIS A 100 19.43 10.24 -13.04
CA HIS A 100 18.47 11.34 -12.79
C HIS A 100 17.03 10.89 -12.54
N VAL A 101 16.65 9.70 -13.00
CA VAL A 101 15.31 9.13 -12.78
C VAL A 101 15.20 8.39 -11.44
N PHE A 102 16.30 7.79 -10.97
CA PHE A 102 16.36 7.11 -9.68
C PHE A 102 16.65 8.03 -8.49
N LEU A 103 17.16 9.24 -8.74
CA LEU A 103 17.52 10.19 -7.69
C LEU A 103 16.33 11.09 -7.29
N PRO A 104 16.14 11.41 -6.01
CA PRO A 104 15.12 12.38 -5.58
C PRO A 104 15.42 13.77 -6.15
N GLN A 105 14.47 14.36 -6.88
CA GLN A 105 14.49 15.77 -7.32
C GLN A 105 14.09 16.70 -6.15
N ARG A 106 14.75 16.57 -4.99
CA ARG A 106 14.39 17.26 -3.74
C ARG A 106 15.44 18.30 -3.34
N PRO A 107 15.05 19.38 -2.63
CA PRO A 107 16.01 20.34 -2.13
C PRO A 107 17.01 19.66 -1.19
N VAL A 108 18.26 20.11 -1.26
CA VAL A 108 19.36 19.71 -0.38
C VAL A 108 18.88 19.86 1.07
N LEU A 109 19.06 18.82 1.89
CA LEU A 109 18.83 18.90 3.34
C LEU A 109 19.53 20.15 3.88
N PRO A 110 18.84 21.04 4.60
CA PRO A 110 19.46 22.24 5.16
C PRO A 110 20.61 21.83 6.08
N LEU A 111 21.73 22.56 6.01
CA LEU A 111 22.96 22.29 6.77
C LEU A 111 22.75 21.92 8.26
N PRO A 112 21.78 22.52 9.00
CA PRO A 112 21.43 22.09 10.35
C PRO A 112 20.98 20.62 10.48
N ALA A 113 20.20 20.10 9.54
CA ALA A 113 19.74 18.71 9.54
C ALA A 113 20.89 17.72 9.28
N LEU A 114 21.85 18.12 8.43
CA LEU A 114 23.10 17.39 8.21
C LEU A 114 23.99 17.39 9.45
N LEU A 115 24.09 18.52 10.14
CA LEU A 115 24.87 18.64 11.39
C LEU A 115 24.29 17.83 12.55
N LEU A 116 22.97 17.58 12.55
CA LEU A 116 22.31 16.71 13.52
C LEU A 116 22.52 15.21 13.23
N LEU A 117 22.61 14.82 11.95
CA LEU A 117 22.79 13.42 11.53
C LEU A 117 24.21 12.89 11.77
N VAL A 118 25.23 13.74 11.69
CA VAL A 118 26.65 13.33 11.82
C VAL A 118 26.98 12.76 13.22
N PRO A 119 26.58 13.38 14.35
CA PRO A 119 26.75 12.81 15.68
C PRO A 119 26.01 11.47 15.84
N LEU A 120 24.80 11.35 15.28
CA LEU A 120 23.96 10.13 15.30
C LEU A 120 24.63 8.95 14.58
N MET A 121 25.27 9.21 13.44
CA MET A 121 25.98 8.18 12.66
C MET A 121 27.31 7.74 13.30
N LEU A 122 27.98 8.66 14.01
CA LEU A 122 29.24 8.36 14.70
C LEU A 122 29.01 7.66 16.06
N ALA A 123 27.88 7.92 16.72
CA ALA A 123 27.55 7.32 18.02
C ALA A 123 27.33 5.80 17.92
N GLY A 124 26.65 5.30 16.89
CA GLY A 124 26.30 3.88 16.75
C GLY A 124 27.48 2.89 16.79
N PRO A 125 28.54 3.09 15.99
CA PRO A 125 29.74 2.24 16.01
C PRO A 125 30.55 2.35 17.31
N MET A 126 30.63 3.55 17.90
CA MET A 126 31.32 3.76 19.19
C MET A 126 30.57 3.10 20.35
N LEU A 127 29.23 3.05 20.29
CA LEU A 127 28.37 2.33 21.23
C LEU A 127 28.53 0.81 21.10
N LEU A 128 28.58 0.30 19.86
CA LEU A 128 28.78 -1.12 19.59
C LEU A 128 30.14 -1.58 20.12
N ARG A 129 31.18 -0.74 20.00
CA ARG A 129 32.52 -0.99 20.54
C ARG A 129 32.54 -1.03 22.08
N THR A 130 31.90 -0.06 22.74
CA THR A 130 31.80 -0.04 24.22
C THR A 130 30.93 -1.16 24.78
N LEU A 131 29.96 -1.65 24.01
CA LEU A 131 29.11 -2.76 24.39
C LEU A 131 29.71 -4.14 24.06
N LEU A 132 30.51 -4.31 23.01
CA LEU A 132 31.08 -5.61 22.59
C LEU A 132 32.35 -5.99 23.35
N VAL A 133 33.07 -5.02 23.93
CA VAL A 133 34.23 -5.30 24.78
C VAL A 133 33.73 -5.83 26.13
N PRO A 134 34.04 -7.09 26.50
CA PRO A 134 33.79 -7.57 27.85
C PRO A 134 34.60 -6.71 28.82
N SER A 135 33.99 -6.18 29.89
CA SER A 135 34.78 -5.59 30.96
C SER A 135 35.61 -6.73 31.58
N THR A 136 36.91 -6.69 31.32
CA THR A 136 37.88 -7.67 31.86
C THR A 136 38.32 -7.31 33.28
N SER A 137 37.79 -6.23 33.87
CA SER A 137 38.02 -5.90 35.27
C SER A 137 36.95 -6.54 36.15
N GLY A 138 37.37 -7.53 36.95
CA GLY A 138 36.59 -8.04 38.07
C GLY A 138 36.32 -6.93 39.08
N GLY A 139 35.07 -6.85 39.55
CA GLY A 139 34.65 -6.02 40.69
C GLY A 139 34.02 -4.68 40.32
N GLY A 140 32.75 -4.49 40.70
CA GLY A 140 32.17 -3.15 40.96
C GLY A 140 31.19 -2.60 39.92
N ARG A 141 29.89 -2.74 40.22
CA ARG A 141 28.70 -1.94 39.80
C ARG A 141 28.58 -1.48 38.33
N SER A 142 27.55 -2.03 37.68
CA SER A 142 26.97 -1.72 36.36
C SER A 142 26.41 -0.30 36.16
N SER A 143 27.09 0.76 36.59
CA SER A 143 26.54 2.13 36.64
C SER A 143 26.87 3.05 35.44
N GLY A 144 27.67 2.57 34.49
CA GLY A 144 28.13 3.36 33.33
C GLY A 144 27.17 3.36 32.13
N SER A 145 26.50 2.23 31.87
CA SER A 145 25.64 2.06 30.69
C SER A 145 24.32 2.84 30.79
N GLY A 146 23.73 2.95 31.99
CA GLY A 146 22.50 3.72 32.20
C GLY A 146 22.69 5.24 32.05
N ARG A 147 23.86 5.76 32.45
CA ARG A 147 24.18 7.19 32.34
C ARG A 147 24.43 7.63 30.90
N ALA A 148 25.13 6.81 30.10
CA ALA A 148 25.32 7.09 28.68
C ALA A 148 24.00 7.10 27.90
N VAL A 149 23.05 6.22 28.26
CA VAL A 149 21.70 6.19 27.68
C VAL A 149 20.87 7.43 28.07
N GLY A 150 20.97 7.87 29.33
CA GLY A 150 20.32 9.11 29.78
C GLY A 150 20.79 10.36 29.03
N TRP A 151 22.10 10.47 28.77
CA TRP A 151 22.69 11.57 27.99
C TRP A 151 22.28 11.55 26.52
N LEU A 152 22.05 10.37 25.93
CA LEU A 152 21.59 10.21 24.55
C LEU A 152 20.12 10.62 24.38
N ILE A 153 19.23 10.17 25.27
CA ILE A 153 17.82 10.57 25.28
C ILE A 153 17.71 12.10 25.47
N ALA A 154 18.54 12.67 26.36
CA ALA A 154 18.60 14.11 26.58
C ALA A 154 19.11 14.87 25.34
N ALA A 155 20.17 14.39 24.68
CA ALA A 155 20.69 15.01 23.46
C ALA A 155 19.70 14.95 22.29
N GLU A 156 18.94 13.85 22.16
CA GLU A 156 17.90 13.69 21.14
C GLU A 156 16.66 14.56 21.39
N LEU A 157 16.22 14.69 22.65
CA LEU A 157 15.16 15.62 23.04
C LEU A 157 15.56 17.06 22.76
N VAL A 158 16.81 17.43 23.07
CA VAL A 158 17.33 18.78 22.80
C VAL A 158 17.47 19.05 21.30
N ALA A 159 17.88 18.06 20.50
CA ALA A 159 17.94 18.17 19.04
C ALA A 159 16.54 18.29 18.39
N GLY A 160 15.57 17.49 18.84
CA GLY A 160 14.19 17.54 18.37
C GLY A 160 13.49 18.85 18.74
N LEU A 161 13.60 19.26 20.00
CA LEU A 161 13.03 20.52 20.50
C LEU A 161 13.73 21.74 19.89
N GLY A 162 15.05 21.68 19.70
CA GLY A 162 15.83 22.74 19.04
C GLY A 162 15.48 22.91 17.56
N GLY A 163 15.20 21.81 16.85
CA GLY A 163 14.72 21.84 15.48
C GLY A 163 13.32 22.47 15.35
N MET A 164 12.43 22.20 16.31
CA MET A 164 11.09 22.80 16.37
C MET A 164 11.14 24.29 16.74
N PHE A 165 11.98 24.68 17.70
CA PHE A 165 12.13 26.07 18.15
C PHE A 165 12.76 26.99 17.10
N LEU A 166 13.74 26.49 16.33
CA LEU A 166 14.36 27.24 15.23
C LEU A 166 13.42 27.40 14.02
N ALA A 167 12.47 26.48 13.83
CA ALA A 167 11.47 26.57 12.78
C ALA A 167 10.42 27.68 13.06
N ASP A 168 10.05 27.86 14.34
CA ASP A 168 9.07 28.85 14.78
C ASP A 168 9.59 30.31 14.65
N ARG A 169 10.88 30.55 14.97
CA ARG A 169 11.46 31.90 14.93
C ARG A 169 11.90 32.41 13.55
N ALA A 170 11.92 31.56 12.52
CA ALA A 170 12.48 31.93 11.22
C ALA A 170 11.47 32.54 10.24
N GLY A 171 10.16 32.55 10.51
CA GLY A 171 9.16 33.30 9.72
C GLY A 171 8.98 32.85 8.25
N PHE A 172 9.26 31.60 7.90
CA PHE A 172 9.17 31.05 6.54
C PHE A 172 7.94 30.15 6.33
N PRO A 173 7.43 29.98 5.08
CA PRO A 173 6.14 29.33 4.82
C PRO A 173 6.05 27.87 5.31
N SER A 174 4.97 27.58 6.03
CA SER A 174 4.78 26.45 6.95
C SER A 174 4.67 25.06 6.30
N GLU A 175 4.14 24.96 5.08
CA GLU A 175 3.82 23.65 4.47
C GLU A 175 5.06 22.83 4.08
N ARG A 176 6.08 23.46 3.48
CA ARG A 176 7.30 22.76 3.04
C ARG A 176 8.18 22.27 4.19
N TRP A 177 8.18 22.99 5.33
CA TRP A 177 8.90 22.56 6.53
C TRP A 177 8.11 21.55 7.36
N ALA A 178 6.78 21.56 7.31
CA ALA A 178 5.98 20.47 7.84
C ALA A 178 6.26 19.16 7.09
N ASP A 179 6.39 19.21 5.76
CA ASP A 179 6.82 18.07 4.94
C ASP A 179 8.24 17.62 5.27
N LEU A 180 9.19 18.55 5.36
CA LEU A 180 10.58 18.22 5.74
C LEU A 180 10.67 17.69 7.17
N GLY A 181 9.91 18.25 8.12
CA GLY A 181 9.82 17.78 9.49
C GLY A 181 9.24 16.37 9.59
N ARG A 182 8.17 16.08 8.81
CA ARG A 182 7.63 14.73 8.65
C ARG A 182 8.65 13.77 8.04
N GLU A 183 9.47 14.23 7.11
CA GLU A 183 10.54 13.44 6.48
C GLU A 183 11.69 13.14 7.43
N VAL A 184 12.18 14.15 8.16
CA VAL A 184 13.22 14.00 9.17
C VAL A 184 12.74 13.11 10.30
N ALA A 185 11.51 13.28 10.78
CA ALA A 185 10.91 12.40 11.78
C ALA A 185 10.79 10.95 11.25
N ARG A 186 10.43 10.78 9.97
CA ARG A 186 10.34 9.47 9.33
C ARG A 186 11.72 8.82 9.22
N ASP A 187 12.75 9.54 8.79
CA ASP A 187 14.11 9.00 8.66
C ASP A 187 14.75 8.76 10.02
N ALA A 188 14.52 9.63 11.00
CA ALA A 188 14.89 9.40 12.39
C ALA A 188 14.21 8.15 12.96
N SER A 189 12.91 7.94 12.70
CA SER A 189 12.20 6.73 13.12
C SER A 189 12.75 5.46 12.46
N ARG A 190 13.24 5.54 11.22
CA ARG A 190 13.88 4.42 10.51
C ARG A 190 15.23 4.07 11.11
N ILE A 191 16.05 5.08 11.38
CA ILE A 191 17.35 4.94 12.03
C ILE A 191 17.17 4.40 13.45
N LEU A 192 16.25 4.98 14.23
CA LEU A 192 15.89 4.51 15.57
C LEU A 192 15.40 3.07 15.55
N SER A 193 14.54 2.69 14.60
CA SER A 193 14.08 1.30 14.45
C SER A 193 15.22 0.34 14.11
N ALA A 194 16.19 0.76 13.28
CA ALA A 194 17.38 -0.05 12.96
C ALA A 194 18.33 -0.17 14.17
N ILE A 195 18.49 0.89 14.95
CA ILE A 195 19.25 0.90 16.19
C ILE A 195 18.57 0.02 17.23
N LEU A 196 17.26 0.18 17.46
CA LEU A 196 16.46 -0.65 18.36
C LEU A 196 16.47 -2.11 17.93
N MET A 197 16.41 -2.42 16.64
CA MET A 197 16.58 -3.78 16.12
C MET A 197 17.95 -4.35 16.49
N SER A 198 19.01 -3.60 16.20
CA SER A 198 20.38 -4.02 16.48
C SER A 198 20.61 -4.19 17.99
N TRP A 199 20.08 -3.27 18.79
CA TRP A 199 20.17 -3.26 20.25
C TRP A 199 19.34 -4.39 20.85
N TYR A 200 18.15 -4.66 20.33
CA TYR A 200 17.30 -5.77 20.74
C TYR A 200 17.93 -7.12 20.36
N LEU A 201 18.58 -7.24 19.20
CA LEU A 201 19.32 -8.45 18.83
C LEU A 201 20.50 -8.70 19.79
N VAL A 202 21.19 -7.65 20.22
CA VAL A 202 22.27 -7.71 21.23
C VAL A 202 21.72 -8.02 22.62
N LEU A 203 20.60 -7.42 23.03
CA LEU A 203 19.97 -7.68 24.33
C LEU A 203 19.34 -9.06 24.41
N ALA A 204 18.63 -9.50 23.37
CA ALA A 204 18.08 -10.86 23.29
C ALA A 204 19.18 -11.92 23.21
N HIS A 205 20.41 -11.53 22.84
CA HIS A 205 21.61 -12.35 22.96
C HIS A 205 22.17 -12.37 24.40
N ARG A 206 21.98 -11.30 25.19
CA ARG A 206 22.56 -11.13 26.55
C ARG A 206 21.63 -11.49 27.71
N GLN A 207 20.35 -11.16 27.65
CA GLN A 207 19.33 -11.40 28.66
C GLN A 207 18.68 -12.79 28.47
N PRO A 208 18.19 -13.44 29.54
CA PRO A 208 17.38 -14.64 29.40
C PRO A 208 16.10 -14.28 28.62
N ALA A 209 16.01 -14.76 27.38
CA ALA A 209 14.85 -14.60 26.50
C ALA A 209 13.61 -15.39 27.00
N GLY A 210 13.31 -15.36 28.30
CA GLY A 210 12.25 -16.11 28.95
C GLY A 210 10.89 -15.81 28.33
N MET A 211 10.52 -14.52 28.20
CA MET A 211 9.27 -14.11 27.55
C MET A 211 9.21 -14.47 26.06
N ALA A 212 10.28 -14.25 25.28
CA ALA A 212 10.30 -14.60 23.86
C ALA A 212 10.17 -16.12 23.65
N LEU A 213 10.86 -16.89 24.48
CA LEU A 213 10.83 -18.35 24.46
C LEU A 213 9.48 -18.86 24.96
N ALA A 214 8.88 -18.21 25.96
CA ALA A 214 7.53 -18.53 26.47
C ALA A 214 6.47 -18.22 25.40
N ALA A 215 6.49 -17.05 24.78
CA ALA A 215 5.60 -16.67 23.68
C ALA A 215 5.74 -17.61 22.49
N ARG A 216 6.99 -17.92 22.08
CA ARG A 216 7.26 -18.91 21.03
C ARG A 216 6.74 -20.30 21.41
N ARG A 217 6.98 -20.75 22.65
CA ARG A 217 6.48 -22.04 23.15
C ARG A 217 4.95 -22.04 23.16
N PHE A 218 4.31 -20.98 23.61
CA PHE A 218 2.87 -20.83 23.60
C PHE A 218 2.31 -20.94 22.17
N VAL A 219 2.79 -20.10 21.24
CA VAL A 219 2.34 -20.11 19.84
C VAL A 219 2.58 -21.45 19.14
N LEU A 220 3.70 -22.12 19.42
CA LEU A 220 4.00 -23.43 18.81
C LEU A 220 3.29 -24.60 19.51
N ARG A 221 2.91 -24.47 20.79
CA ARG A 221 2.15 -25.49 21.54
C ARG A 221 0.67 -25.46 21.24
N LEU A 222 0.12 -24.31 20.84
CA LEU A 222 -1.27 -24.22 20.43
C LEU A 222 -1.56 -25.18 19.28
N PRO A 223 -2.61 -26.01 19.37
CA PRO A 223 -3.09 -26.82 18.25
C PRO A 223 -3.27 -25.94 17.01
N GLY A 224 -2.95 -26.49 15.82
CA GLY A 224 -3.07 -25.76 14.56
C GLY A 224 -4.43 -25.04 14.38
N PRO A 225 -5.56 -25.74 14.60
CA PRO A 225 -6.90 -25.15 14.53
C PRO A 225 -7.13 -23.99 15.51
N ALA A 226 -6.70 -24.13 16.77
CA ALA A 226 -6.88 -23.09 17.78
C ALA A 226 -6.07 -21.82 17.45
N PHE A 227 -4.82 -21.99 17.01
CA PHE A 227 -3.99 -20.87 16.58
C PHE A 227 -4.59 -20.14 15.38
N VAL A 228 -4.98 -20.87 14.34
CA VAL A 228 -5.49 -20.24 13.11
C VAL A 228 -6.84 -19.59 13.35
N GLY A 229 -7.71 -20.17 14.18
CA GLY A 229 -8.97 -19.56 14.59
C GLY A 229 -8.76 -18.24 15.33
N ALA A 230 -7.84 -18.21 16.30
CA ALA A 230 -7.50 -16.99 17.03
C ALA A 230 -6.90 -15.91 16.12
N ALA A 231 -5.98 -16.30 15.23
CA ALA A 231 -5.36 -15.38 14.28
C ALA A 231 -6.37 -14.83 13.25
N ALA A 232 -7.30 -15.67 12.78
CA ALA A 232 -8.37 -15.24 11.89
C ALA A 232 -9.29 -14.25 12.59
N ALA A 233 -9.74 -14.54 13.82
CA ALA A 233 -10.56 -13.63 14.62
C ALA A 233 -9.87 -12.29 14.86
N LEU A 234 -8.55 -12.30 15.16
CA LEU A 234 -7.77 -11.08 15.33
C LEU A 234 -7.65 -10.27 14.03
N SER A 235 -7.48 -10.93 12.89
CA SER A 235 -7.50 -10.27 11.58
C SER A 235 -8.85 -9.61 11.30
N VAL A 236 -9.96 -10.33 11.52
CA VAL A 236 -11.32 -9.78 11.36
C VAL A 236 -11.52 -8.58 12.27
N ALA A 237 -11.11 -8.67 13.54
CA ALA A 237 -11.23 -7.58 14.51
C ALA A 237 -10.41 -6.35 14.09
N ALA A 238 -9.15 -6.53 13.67
CA ALA A 238 -8.28 -5.44 13.24
C ALA A 238 -8.82 -4.73 11.99
N CYS A 239 -9.26 -5.48 10.98
CA CYS A 239 -9.84 -4.91 9.76
C CYS A 239 -11.19 -4.23 10.06
N SER A 240 -12.02 -4.82 10.92
CA SER A 240 -13.29 -4.21 11.34
C SER A 240 -13.09 -2.92 12.13
N ALA A 241 -12.04 -2.87 12.97
CA ALA A 241 -11.67 -1.67 13.70
C ALA A 241 -11.20 -0.57 12.76
N PHE A 242 -10.35 -0.88 11.78
CA PHE A 242 -9.93 0.09 10.76
C PHE A 242 -11.12 0.59 9.93
N ALA A 243 -11.94 -0.31 9.40
CA ALA A 243 -13.15 0.04 8.65
C ALA A 243 -14.14 0.88 9.49
N GLY A 244 -14.26 0.57 10.78
CA GLY A 244 -15.18 1.26 11.68
C GLY A 244 -14.72 2.62 12.18
N LEU A 245 -13.44 2.72 12.57
CA LEU A 245 -12.87 3.90 13.21
C LEU A 245 -12.33 4.91 12.20
N LEU A 246 -11.82 4.46 11.05
CA LEU A 246 -11.17 5.33 10.06
C LEU A 246 -11.98 5.47 8.78
N LEU A 247 -12.67 4.43 8.32
CA LEU A 247 -13.48 4.47 7.10
C LEU A 247 -14.97 4.59 7.37
N GLU A 248 -15.36 4.98 8.58
CA GLU A 248 -16.74 5.19 8.99
C GLU A 248 -17.73 4.09 8.51
N ARG A 249 -17.31 2.84 8.31
CA ARG A 249 -18.14 1.78 7.71
C ARG A 249 -18.86 2.23 6.41
N MET A 250 -18.19 2.97 5.54
CA MET A 250 -18.73 3.41 4.25
C MET A 250 -17.61 3.53 3.19
N PRO A 251 -17.94 3.45 1.89
CA PRO A 251 -16.97 3.68 0.83
C PRO A 251 -16.52 5.15 0.81
N HIS A 252 -15.21 5.38 0.60
CA HIS A 252 -14.61 6.72 0.56
C HIS A 252 -13.92 7.02 -0.78
N VAL A 253 -13.48 5.98 -1.49
CA VAL A 253 -12.86 6.10 -2.82
C VAL A 253 -13.91 5.87 -3.90
N GLN A 254 -13.82 6.54 -5.06
CA GLN A 254 -14.81 6.40 -6.14
C GLN A 254 -14.92 4.95 -6.64
N ASP A 255 -13.81 4.20 -6.66
CA ASP A 255 -13.82 2.75 -6.94
C ASP A 255 -14.77 2.00 -5.99
N GLU A 256 -14.71 2.30 -4.69
CA GLU A 256 -15.54 1.68 -3.67
C GLU A 256 -17.01 2.09 -3.80
N ILE A 257 -17.28 3.36 -4.14
CA ILE A 257 -18.63 3.87 -4.35
C ILE A 257 -19.31 3.13 -5.51
N ALA A 258 -18.60 2.94 -6.63
CA ALA A 258 -19.14 2.21 -7.78
C ALA A 258 -19.38 0.73 -7.45
N VAL A 259 -18.46 0.10 -6.70
CA VAL A 259 -18.62 -1.29 -6.24
C VAL A 259 -19.82 -1.41 -5.28
N HIS A 260 -20.02 -0.46 -4.37
CA HIS A 260 -21.13 -0.41 -3.43
C HIS A 260 -22.47 -0.16 -4.12
N PHE A 261 -22.53 0.76 -5.08
CA PHE A 261 -23.72 1.00 -5.91
C PHE A 261 -24.15 -0.28 -6.63
N GLN A 262 -23.21 -0.94 -7.30
CA GLN A 262 -23.49 -2.19 -8.02
C GLN A 262 -23.90 -3.33 -7.06
N ALA A 263 -23.41 -3.34 -5.82
CA ALA A 263 -23.84 -4.29 -4.81
C ALA A 263 -25.32 -4.10 -4.43
N LYS A 264 -25.78 -2.85 -4.30
CA LYS A 264 -27.20 -2.55 -4.07
C LYS A 264 -28.08 -2.96 -5.26
N VAL A 265 -27.59 -2.76 -6.49
CA VAL A 265 -28.26 -3.21 -7.71
C VAL A 265 -28.46 -4.74 -7.67
N PHE A 266 -27.39 -5.50 -7.40
CA PHE A 266 -27.48 -6.96 -7.27
C PHE A 266 -28.39 -7.41 -6.13
N ALA A 267 -28.34 -6.74 -4.98
CA ALA A 267 -29.22 -7.04 -3.84
C ALA A 267 -30.71 -6.81 -4.16
N SER A 268 -31.03 -5.93 -5.12
CA SER A 268 -32.39 -5.73 -5.63
C SER A 268 -32.84 -6.77 -6.66
N GLY A 269 -32.01 -7.78 -6.95
CA GLY A 269 -32.29 -8.82 -7.95
C GLY A 269 -32.11 -8.36 -9.39
N ARG A 270 -31.43 -7.24 -9.62
CA ARG A 270 -31.20 -6.64 -10.96
C ARG A 270 -29.74 -6.75 -11.36
N LEU A 271 -29.47 -6.74 -12.67
CA LEU A 271 -28.11 -6.67 -13.20
C LEU A 271 -27.61 -5.21 -13.32
N TYR A 272 -28.53 -4.30 -13.67
CA TYR A 272 -28.32 -2.86 -13.75
C TYR A 272 -29.56 -2.13 -13.22
N ALA A 273 -29.39 -0.90 -12.72
CA ALA A 273 -30.49 -0.03 -12.35
C ALA A 273 -31.07 0.69 -13.59
N PRO A 274 -32.33 1.17 -13.52
CA PRO A 274 -32.84 2.09 -14.53
C PRO A 274 -32.04 3.39 -14.50
N ALA A 275 -31.76 3.95 -15.67
CA ALA A 275 -31.16 5.27 -15.77
C ALA A 275 -32.10 6.34 -15.17
N PRO A 276 -31.59 7.27 -14.35
CA PRO A 276 -32.38 8.39 -13.84
C PRO A 276 -32.92 9.28 -14.97
N PRO A 277 -34.15 9.83 -14.88
CA PRO A 277 -34.73 10.69 -15.93
C PRO A 277 -33.92 11.97 -16.22
N LEU A 278 -33.24 12.51 -15.20
CA LEU A 278 -32.33 13.65 -15.32
C LEU A 278 -30.92 13.24 -14.85
N PRO A 279 -30.12 12.56 -15.70
CA PRO A 279 -28.89 11.91 -15.26
C PRO A 279 -27.83 12.84 -14.71
N GLU A 280 -27.81 14.12 -15.13
CA GLU A 280 -26.82 15.10 -14.68
C GLU A 280 -26.82 15.29 -13.17
N PHE A 281 -27.98 15.11 -12.52
CA PHE A 281 -28.14 15.18 -11.07
C PHE A 281 -27.48 14.03 -10.31
N PHE A 282 -27.24 12.90 -10.98
CA PHE A 282 -26.83 11.65 -10.35
C PHE A 282 -25.53 11.08 -10.95
N LYS A 283 -24.84 11.86 -11.81
CA LYS A 283 -23.53 11.48 -12.34
C LYS A 283 -22.55 11.26 -11.20
N GLN A 284 -21.93 10.08 -11.17
CA GLN A 284 -20.91 9.70 -10.21
C GLN A 284 -19.79 9.00 -10.98
N GLU A 285 -18.54 9.34 -10.64
CA GLU A 285 -17.37 8.75 -11.30
C GLU A 285 -17.39 7.21 -11.20
N PHE A 286 -16.99 6.55 -12.29
CA PHE A 286 -16.95 5.08 -12.43
C PHE A 286 -18.30 4.35 -12.48
N ILE A 287 -19.39 5.09 -12.60
CA ILE A 287 -20.71 4.53 -12.90
C ILE A 287 -21.07 4.85 -14.35
N VAL A 288 -21.47 3.83 -15.08
CA VAL A 288 -21.83 3.88 -16.50
C VAL A 288 -23.33 4.19 -16.61
N LEU A 289 -23.64 5.19 -17.43
CA LEU A 289 -24.97 5.47 -17.95
C LEU A 289 -24.98 5.08 -19.44
N ASP A 290 -25.66 4.00 -19.79
CA ASP A 290 -25.74 3.46 -21.15
C ASP A 290 -27.22 3.28 -21.55
N GLY A 291 -27.78 4.29 -22.21
CA GLY A 291 -29.20 4.33 -22.53
C GLY A 291 -30.07 4.31 -21.27
N ASP A 292 -30.89 3.28 -21.13
CA ASP A 292 -31.76 3.04 -19.97
C ASP A 292 -31.06 2.30 -18.81
N ARG A 293 -29.76 1.98 -18.95
CA ARG A 293 -29.00 1.17 -18.00
C ARG A 293 -28.05 2.00 -17.16
N TRP A 294 -28.02 1.72 -15.86
CA TRP A 294 -27.15 2.38 -14.89
C TRP A 294 -26.42 1.34 -14.02
N TYR A 295 -25.10 1.24 -14.17
CA TYR A 295 -24.30 0.18 -13.55
C TYR A 295 -22.84 0.59 -13.31
N GLY A 296 -22.12 -0.05 -12.38
CA GLY A 296 -20.72 0.22 -12.11
C GLY A 296 -19.77 -0.31 -13.20
N LYS A 297 -18.63 0.36 -13.44
CA LYS A 297 -17.66 -0.05 -14.47
C LYS A 297 -16.84 -1.32 -14.14
N TYR A 298 -16.95 -1.85 -12.93
CA TYR A 298 -16.12 -2.96 -12.47
C TYR A 298 -16.74 -4.33 -12.76
N GLN A 299 -15.90 -5.37 -12.69
CA GLN A 299 -16.34 -6.77 -12.76
C GLN A 299 -17.15 -7.16 -11.52
N PRO A 300 -18.04 -8.18 -11.61
CA PRO A 300 -19.14 -8.33 -10.67
C PRO A 300 -18.73 -8.89 -9.31
N GLY A 301 -17.57 -9.54 -9.21
CA GLY A 301 -17.17 -10.35 -8.06
C GLY A 301 -17.19 -9.59 -6.75
N ALA A 302 -16.63 -8.37 -6.72
CA ALA A 302 -16.59 -7.55 -5.51
C ALA A 302 -18.01 -7.18 -5.05
N SER A 303 -18.82 -6.68 -5.98
CA SER A 303 -20.19 -6.26 -5.73
C SER A 303 -21.11 -7.43 -5.36
N LEU A 304 -20.90 -8.62 -5.92
CA LEU A 304 -21.64 -9.84 -5.55
C LEU A 304 -21.35 -10.25 -4.10
N LEU A 305 -20.09 -10.16 -3.65
CA LEU A 305 -19.77 -10.43 -2.24
C LEU A 305 -20.42 -9.42 -1.32
N LEU A 306 -20.35 -8.13 -1.64
CA LEU A 306 -20.95 -7.06 -0.84
C LEU A 306 -22.49 -7.12 -0.84
N ALA A 307 -23.12 -7.57 -1.93
CA ALA A 307 -24.57 -7.68 -2.06
C ALA A 307 -25.18 -8.56 -0.96
N ALA A 308 -24.47 -9.58 -0.50
CA ALA A 308 -24.90 -10.43 0.62
C ALA A 308 -25.03 -9.66 1.95
N GLY A 309 -24.29 -8.56 2.12
CA GLY A 309 -24.35 -7.68 3.30
C GLY A 309 -25.38 -6.56 3.20
N VAL A 310 -25.88 -6.23 2.00
CA VAL A 310 -26.77 -5.09 1.77
C VAL A 310 -28.09 -5.18 2.56
N PRO A 311 -28.81 -6.33 2.58
CA PRO A 311 -30.07 -6.43 3.32
C PRO A 311 -29.93 -6.19 4.82
N PHE A 312 -28.73 -6.36 5.37
CA PHE A 312 -28.43 -6.21 6.80
C PHE A 312 -27.71 -4.90 7.14
N GLY A 313 -27.33 -4.10 6.13
CA GLY A 313 -26.46 -2.93 6.33
C GLY A 313 -25.07 -3.28 6.87
N LEU A 314 -24.57 -4.48 6.52
CA LEU A 314 -23.29 -5.05 6.96
C LEU A 314 -22.30 -5.23 5.81
N GLU A 315 -22.45 -4.49 4.71
CA GLU A 315 -21.57 -4.54 3.53
C GLU A 315 -20.10 -4.31 3.92
N TRP A 316 -19.88 -3.35 4.84
CA TRP A 316 -18.56 -2.99 5.36
C TRP A 316 -17.84 -4.14 6.10
N LEU A 317 -18.57 -5.17 6.55
CA LEU A 317 -18.02 -6.29 7.32
C LEU A 317 -17.58 -7.47 6.43
N ILE A 318 -18.04 -7.53 5.18
CA ILE A 318 -17.77 -8.65 4.27
C ILE A 318 -16.27 -8.83 4.03
N HIS A 319 -15.53 -7.76 3.72
CA HIS A 319 -14.09 -7.87 3.49
C HIS A 319 -13.27 -8.14 4.77
N PRO A 320 -13.59 -7.55 5.94
CA PRO A 320 -13.02 -8.00 7.20
C PRO A 320 -13.20 -9.50 7.45
N LEU A 321 -14.36 -10.09 7.15
CA LEU A 321 -14.57 -11.55 7.25
C LEU A 321 -13.69 -12.33 6.27
N LEU A 322 -13.53 -11.84 5.03
CA LEU A 322 -12.59 -12.42 4.07
C LEU A 322 -11.14 -12.39 4.56
N SER A 323 -10.76 -11.44 5.42
CA SER A 323 -9.43 -11.42 6.03
C SER A 323 -9.17 -12.65 6.91
N GLY A 324 -10.19 -13.09 7.65
CA GLY A 324 -10.13 -14.30 8.46
C GLY A 324 -9.96 -15.54 7.59
N LEU A 325 -10.72 -15.64 6.49
CA LEU A 325 -10.56 -16.71 5.51
C LEU A 325 -9.17 -16.66 4.83
N GLY A 326 -8.69 -15.47 4.48
CA GLY A 326 -7.36 -15.25 3.92
C GLY A 326 -6.25 -15.74 4.87
N VAL A 327 -6.38 -15.49 6.18
CA VAL A 327 -5.46 -16.00 7.21
C VAL A 327 -5.49 -17.53 7.26
N VAL A 328 -6.67 -18.14 7.25
CA VAL A 328 -6.82 -19.60 7.23
C VAL A 328 -6.14 -20.21 6.00
N LEU A 329 -6.41 -19.65 4.82
CA LEU A 329 -5.83 -20.13 3.57
C LEU A 329 -4.31 -19.92 3.51
N LEU A 330 -3.81 -18.78 3.97
CA LEU A 330 -2.38 -18.51 4.09
C LEU A 330 -1.70 -19.52 5.02
N TYR A 331 -2.31 -19.86 6.16
CA TYR A 331 -1.82 -20.89 7.06
C TYR A 331 -1.75 -22.26 6.37
N LEU A 332 -2.86 -22.69 5.76
CA LEU A 332 -2.97 -23.98 5.10
C LEU A 332 -1.98 -24.12 3.93
N LEU A 333 -1.85 -23.08 3.10
CA LEU A 333 -0.89 -23.05 2.00
C LEU A 333 0.55 -23.03 2.53
N GLY A 334 0.84 -22.20 3.53
CA GLY A 334 2.16 -22.12 4.16
C GLY A 334 2.60 -23.44 4.80
N THR A 335 1.70 -24.18 5.44
CA THR A 335 2.04 -25.49 6.03
C THR A 335 2.49 -26.51 4.99
N ARG A 336 1.98 -26.40 3.76
CA ARG A 336 2.33 -27.25 2.61
C ARG A 336 3.61 -26.80 1.91
N LEU A 337 3.77 -25.48 1.71
CA LEU A 337 4.91 -24.92 0.96
C LEU A 337 6.19 -24.83 1.79
N VAL A 338 6.07 -24.58 3.10
CA VAL A 338 7.23 -24.37 3.98
C VAL A 338 7.22 -25.33 5.17
N SER A 339 6.60 -24.94 6.28
CA SER A 339 6.47 -25.74 7.50
C SER A 339 5.41 -25.10 8.39
N GLY A 340 4.84 -25.86 9.32
CA GLY A 340 3.85 -25.32 10.26
C GLY A 340 4.36 -24.12 11.06
N ALA A 341 5.64 -24.12 11.47
CA ALA A 341 6.21 -22.98 12.20
C ALA A 341 6.34 -21.72 11.33
N MET A 342 6.76 -21.87 10.07
CA MET A 342 6.89 -20.73 9.14
C MET A 342 5.53 -20.22 8.67
N ALA A 343 4.55 -21.11 8.52
CA ALA A 343 3.16 -20.73 8.23
C ALA A 343 2.55 -19.89 9.36
N ARG A 344 2.76 -20.28 10.63
CA ARG A 344 2.34 -19.47 11.78
C ARG A 344 3.00 -18.09 11.76
N LEU A 345 4.29 -18.02 11.43
CA LEU A 345 4.99 -16.73 11.34
C LEU A 345 4.42 -15.86 10.21
N ALA A 346 4.19 -16.40 9.01
CA ALA A 346 3.59 -15.66 7.90
C ALA A 346 2.19 -15.13 8.25
N VAL A 347 1.38 -15.93 8.96
CA VAL A 347 0.07 -15.51 9.47
C VAL A 347 0.17 -14.39 10.50
N LEU A 348 1.09 -14.50 11.47
CA LEU A 348 1.29 -13.43 12.44
C LEU A 348 1.73 -12.13 11.77
N LEU A 349 2.61 -12.22 10.76
CA LEU A 349 3.00 -11.08 9.93
C LEU A 349 1.81 -10.49 9.16
N ALA A 350 0.89 -11.32 8.66
CA ALA A 350 -0.33 -10.87 8.00
C ALA A 350 -1.22 -10.04 8.94
N VAL A 351 -1.48 -10.57 10.14
CA VAL A 351 -2.40 -9.95 11.12
C VAL A 351 -1.90 -8.58 11.60
N ILE A 352 -0.59 -8.37 11.64
CA ILE A 352 0.02 -7.09 12.05
C ILE A 352 0.40 -6.18 10.87
N SER A 353 0.22 -6.64 9.63
CA SER A 353 0.58 -5.90 8.42
C SER A 353 -0.42 -4.76 8.18
N PRO A 354 0.03 -3.48 8.14
CA PRO A 354 -0.86 -2.38 7.77
C PRO A 354 -1.46 -2.60 6.38
N PHE A 355 -0.68 -3.09 5.41
CA PHE A 355 -1.15 -3.36 4.06
C PHE A 355 -2.24 -4.44 4.02
N TRP A 356 -2.12 -5.50 4.82
CA TRP A 356 -3.17 -6.51 4.97
C TRP A 356 -4.44 -5.90 5.54
N ILE A 357 -4.34 -5.17 6.65
CA ILE A 357 -5.47 -4.53 7.33
C ILE A 357 -6.19 -3.59 6.38
N MET A 358 -5.46 -2.71 5.70
CA MET A 358 -6.02 -1.71 4.80
C MET A 358 -6.66 -2.35 3.56
N THR A 359 -6.01 -3.37 2.96
CA THR A 359 -6.57 -4.12 1.83
C THR A 359 -7.92 -4.72 2.20
N PHE A 360 -8.01 -5.43 3.33
CA PHE A 360 -9.23 -6.11 3.77
C PHE A 360 -10.26 -5.21 4.48
N SER A 361 -9.93 -3.93 4.70
CA SER A 361 -10.89 -2.95 5.23
C SER A 361 -11.55 -2.10 4.14
N SER A 362 -10.92 -2.00 2.96
CA SER A 362 -11.47 -1.31 1.79
C SER A 362 -12.59 -2.12 1.13
N MET A 363 -13.60 -1.48 0.56
CA MET A 363 -14.70 -2.09 -0.23
C MET A 363 -14.31 -2.26 -1.71
N MET A 364 -13.08 -2.70 -1.97
CA MET A 364 -12.51 -2.85 -3.32
C MET A 364 -12.49 -4.30 -3.81
N PRO A 365 -12.19 -4.56 -5.10
CA PRO A 365 -12.08 -5.93 -5.64
C PRO A 365 -10.89 -6.77 -5.13
N HIS A 366 -9.93 -6.15 -4.43
CA HIS A 366 -8.68 -6.78 -4.02
C HIS A 366 -8.84 -7.96 -3.04
N PRO A 367 -9.60 -7.85 -1.94
CA PRO A 367 -9.77 -8.94 -0.97
C PRO A 367 -10.33 -10.22 -1.60
N GLY A 368 -11.37 -10.09 -2.42
CA GLY A 368 -12.00 -11.23 -3.10
C GLY A 368 -11.06 -11.90 -4.11
N CYS A 369 -10.31 -11.11 -4.88
CA CYS A 369 -9.30 -11.64 -5.82
C CYS A 369 -8.19 -12.39 -5.07
N LEU A 370 -7.66 -11.82 -3.99
CA LEU A 370 -6.60 -12.43 -3.19
C LEU A 370 -7.07 -13.78 -2.60
N VAL A 371 -8.25 -13.81 -1.97
CA VAL A 371 -8.79 -15.01 -1.32
C VAL A 371 -9.08 -16.12 -2.33
N THR A 372 -9.66 -15.79 -3.48
CA THR A 372 -9.94 -16.79 -4.54
C THR A 372 -8.66 -17.38 -5.12
N LEU A 373 -7.63 -16.56 -5.36
CA LEU A 373 -6.32 -17.04 -5.83
C LEU A 373 -5.61 -17.90 -4.76
N LEU A 374 -5.67 -17.53 -3.48
CA LEU A 374 -5.15 -18.35 -2.39
C LEU A 374 -5.88 -19.70 -2.27
N ALA A 375 -7.21 -19.69 -2.33
CA ALA A 375 -8.02 -20.89 -2.26
C ALA A 375 -7.77 -21.80 -3.47
N GLY A 376 -7.67 -21.23 -4.66
CA GLY A 376 -7.33 -21.94 -5.89
C GLY A 376 -5.95 -22.58 -5.82
N GLY A 377 -4.93 -21.85 -5.38
CA GLY A 377 -3.58 -22.39 -5.15
C GLY A 377 -3.56 -23.53 -4.13
N TRP A 378 -4.31 -23.40 -3.03
CA TRP A 378 -4.43 -24.47 -2.04
C TRP A 378 -5.12 -25.71 -2.61
N CYS A 379 -6.22 -25.55 -3.34
CA CYS A 379 -6.93 -26.64 -4.02
C CYS A 379 -6.03 -27.32 -5.07
N LEU A 380 -5.20 -26.56 -5.80
CA LEU A 380 -4.27 -27.14 -6.76
C LEU A 380 -3.23 -28.04 -6.06
N LEU A 381 -2.66 -27.60 -4.94
CA LEU A 381 -1.77 -28.44 -4.14
C LEU A 381 -2.48 -29.67 -3.57
N ARG A 382 -3.78 -29.57 -3.24
CA ARG A 382 -4.60 -30.74 -2.86
C ARG A 382 -4.77 -31.71 -4.02
N ALA A 383 -5.07 -31.22 -5.22
CA ALA A 383 -5.26 -32.03 -6.40
C ALA A 383 -3.98 -32.83 -6.73
N VAL A 384 -2.83 -32.15 -6.75
CA VAL A 384 -1.53 -32.77 -7.03
C VAL A 384 -1.19 -33.90 -6.06
N ALA A 385 -1.60 -33.78 -4.79
CA ALA A 385 -1.30 -34.75 -3.74
C ALA A 385 -2.37 -35.85 -3.57
N ALA A 386 -3.57 -35.70 -4.14
CA ALA A 386 -4.68 -36.59 -3.89
C ALA A 386 -4.67 -37.85 -4.79
N ALA A 387 -5.15 -38.97 -4.26
CA ALA A 387 -5.42 -40.17 -5.04
C ALA A 387 -6.56 -39.94 -6.06
N ARG A 388 -7.57 -39.15 -5.68
CA ARG A 388 -8.69 -38.72 -6.53
C ARG A 388 -8.63 -37.19 -6.74
N PRO A 389 -7.90 -36.70 -7.76
CA PRO A 389 -7.56 -35.28 -7.90
C PRO A 389 -8.68 -34.42 -8.52
N ALA A 390 -9.63 -35.01 -9.23
CA ALA A 390 -10.54 -34.28 -10.13
C ALA A 390 -11.37 -33.18 -9.47
N ALA A 391 -11.99 -33.45 -8.31
CA ALA A 391 -12.80 -32.46 -7.61
C ALA A 391 -11.97 -31.28 -7.11
N TRP A 392 -10.77 -31.55 -6.57
CA TRP A 392 -9.84 -30.50 -6.12
C TRP A 392 -9.31 -29.68 -7.29
N ALA A 393 -9.04 -30.34 -8.42
CA ALA A 393 -8.58 -29.67 -9.63
C ALA A 393 -9.69 -28.78 -10.23
N LEU A 394 -10.92 -29.29 -10.28
CA LEU A 394 -12.09 -28.51 -10.70
C LEU A 394 -12.27 -27.27 -9.82
N ALA A 395 -12.24 -27.44 -8.50
CA ALA A 395 -12.32 -26.35 -7.56
C ALA A 395 -11.15 -25.36 -7.73
N ALA A 396 -9.93 -25.84 -7.95
CA ALA A 396 -8.76 -24.99 -8.20
C ALA A 396 -8.94 -24.15 -9.47
N GLY A 397 -9.40 -24.77 -10.55
CA GLY A 397 -9.68 -24.10 -11.82
C GLY A 397 -10.75 -23.05 -11.68
N ALA A 398 -11.87 -23.41 -11.05
CA ALA A 398 -12.97 -22.48 -10.78
C ALA A 398 -12.54 -21.32 -9.88
N LEU A 399 -11.75 -21.55 -8.83
CA LEU A 399 -11.31 -20.49 -7.92
C LEU A 399 -10.27 -19.56 -8.57
N VAL A 400 -9.34 -20.09 -9.37
CA VAL A 400 -8.41 -19.25 -10.14
C VAL A 400 -9.16 -18.47 -11.21
N GLY A 401 -10.08 -19.11 -11.92
CA GLY A 401 -10.94 -18.47 -12.92
C GLY A 401 -11.88 -17.42 -12.31
N ALA A 402 -12.35 -17.62 -11.08
CA ALA A 402 -13.18 -16.66 -10.37
C ALA A 402 -12.45 -15.33 -10.12
N GLY A 403 -11.11 -15.33 -10.10
CA GLY A 403 -10.31 -14.11 -10.10
C GLY A 403 -10.64 -13.15 -11.26
N LEU A 404 -11.10 -13.68 -12.40
CA LEU A 404 -11.56 -12.86 -13.55
C LEU A 404 -12.79 -12.00 -13.20
N LEU A 405 -13.64 -12.47 -12.28
CA LEU A 405 -14.81 -11.72 -11.83
C LEU A 405 -14.43 -10.57 -10.89
N PHE A 406 -13.22 -10.54 -10.34
CA PHE A 406 -12.73 -9.44 -9.50
C PHE A 406 -11.80 -8.51 -10.28
N ARG A 407 -10.72 -9.09 -10.81
CA ARG A 407 -9.62 -8.35 -11.43
C ARG A 407 -9.02 -9.19 -12.56
N PRO A 408 -9.58 -9.14 -13.79
CA PRO A 408 -9.14 -9.94 -14.92
C PRO A 408 -7.63 -9.88 -15.16
N TYR A 409 -7.06 -8.68 -15.14
CA TYR A 409 -5.63 -8.50 -15.40
C TYR A 409 -4.74 -9.15 -14.34
N THR A 410 -5.06 -8.93 -13.04
CA THR A 410 -4.35 -9.58 -11.94
C THR A 410 -4.49 -11.10 -11.99
N ALA A 411 -5.71 -11.61 -12.23
CA ALA A 411 -5.98 -13.05 -12.25
C ALA A 411 -5.20 -13.77 -13.35
N VAL A 412 -5.13 -13.18 -14.55
CA VAL A 412 -4.32 -13.72 -15.65
C VAL A 412 -2.84 -13.68 -15.32
N VAL A 413 -2.31 -12.55 -14.83
CA VAL A 413 -0.88 -12.38 -14.56
C VAL A 413 -0.42 -13.26 -13.39
N LEU A 414 -1.03 -13.08 -12.22
CA LEU A 414 -0.61 -13.79 -11.01
C LEU A 414 -1.05 -15.26 -11.02
N GLY A 415 -2.30 -15.52 -11.43
CA GLY A 415 -2.82 -16.89 -11.55
C GLY A 415 -2.08 -17.69 -12.62
N GLY A 416 -1.83 -17.08 -13.78
CA GLY A 416 -1.03 -17.68 -14.85
C GLY A 416 0.41 -17.94 -14.43
N THR A 417 1.05 -16.99 -13.75
CA THR A 417 2.41 -17.17 -13.20
C THR A 417 2.46 -18.29 -12.16
N ALA A 418 1.50 -18.33 -11.23
CA ALA A 418 1.40 -19.39 -10.23
C ALA A 418 1.18 -20.76 -10.87
N LEU A 419 0.33 -20.84 -11.90
CA LEU A 419 0.09 -22.07 -12.64
C LEU A 419 1.33 -22.52 -13.41
N ALA A 420 2.04 -21.61 -14.08
CA ALA A 420 3.30 -21.91 -14.77
C ALA A 420 4.36 -22.46 -13.79
N LEU A 421 4.52 -21.83 -12.62
CA LEU A 421 5.40 -22.33 -11.56
C LEU A 421 4.96 -23.71 -11.05
N ALA A 422 3.65 -23.92 -10.86
CA ALA A 422 3.12 -25.23 -10.48
C ALA A 422 3.39 -26.30 -11.54
N PHE A 423 3.31 -25.97 -12.83
CA PHE A 423 3.67 -26.88 -13.93
C PHE A 423 5.16 -27.25 -13.92
N ILE A 424 6.04 -26.30 -13.58
CA ILE A 424 7.48 -26.56 -13.49
C ILE A 424 7.80 -27.45 -12.28
N VAL A 425 7.29 -27.10 -11.10
CA VAL A 425 7.63 -27.76 -9.83
C VAL A 425 6.91 -29.10 -9.66
N TYR A 426 5.62 -29.16 -10.02
CA TYR A 426 4.75 -30.32 -9.80
C TYR A 426 4.35 -31.02 -11.11
N ARG A 427 5.21 -30.98 -12.14
CA ARG A 427 4.92 -31.45 -13.51
C ARG A 427 4.14 -32.76 -13.56
N ARG A 428 4.58 -33.79 -12.84
CA ARG A 428 3.97 -35.13 -12.88
C ARG A 428 2.59 -35.19 -12.25
N GLY A 429 2.25 -34.26 -11.35
CA GLY A 429 0.93 -34.17 -10.74
C GLY A 429 -0.04 -33.36 -11.58
N VAL A 430 0.39 -32.18 -12.05
CA VAL A 430 -0.48 -31.21 -12.74
C VAL A 430 -0.86 -31.70 -14.14
N TRP A 431 0.06 -32.34 -14.88
CA TRP A 431 -0.19 -32.85 -16.24
C TRP A 431 -1.05 -34.12 -16.31
N ARG A 432 -1.41 -34.72 -15.17
CA ARG A 432 -2.30 -35.89 -15.17
C ARG A 432 -3.64 -35.45 -15.75
N PRO A 433 -4.25 -36.17 -16.71
CA PRO A 433 -5.55 -35.79 -17.27
C PRO A 433 -6.63 -35.57 -16.21
N ALA A 434 -6.61 -36.40 -15.16
CA ALA A 434 -7.50 -36.30 -14.00
C ALA A 434 -7.32 -35.02 -13.16
N CYS A 435 -6.24 -34.26 -13.36
CA CYS A 435 -6.00 -32.95 -12.74
C CYS A 435 -6.15 -31.83 -13.78
N PHE A 436 -5.53 -31.95 -14.95
CA PHE A 436 -5.52 -30.90 -15.96
C PHE A 436 -6.91 -30.60 -16.53
N VAL A 437 -7.66 -31.63 -16.95
CA VAL A 437 -8.96 -31.44 -17.62
C VAL A 437 -10.00 -30.79 -16.68
N PRO A 438 -10.20 -31.27 -15.44
CA PRO A 438 -11.14 -30.61 -14.53
C PRO A 438 -10.71 -29.19 -14.15
N PHE A 439 -9.41 -28.93 -14.00
CA PHE A 439 -8.91 -27.57 -13.76
C PHE A 439 -9.26 -26.63 -14.92
N VAL A 440 -8.95 -27.02 -16.16
CA VAL A 440 -9.28 -26.20 -17.33
C VAL A 440 -10.79 -25.98 -17.43
N PHE A 441 -11.58 -27.03 -17.21
CA PHE A 441 -13.04 -26.93 -17.22
C PHE A 441 -13.56 -25.92 -16.19
N GLY A 442 -13.06 -25.96 -14.94
CA GLY A 442 -13.43 -24.99 -13.91
C GLY A 442 -13.04 -23.55 -14.28
N ALA A 443 -11.84 -23.35 -14.85
CA ALA A 443 -11.39 -22.03 -15.27
C ALA A 443 -12.21 -21.47 -16.44
N VAL A 444 -12.52 -22.32 -17.44
CA VAL A 444 -13.34 -21.96 -18.60
C VAL A 444 -14.77 -21.61 -18.17
N LEU A 445 -15.33 -22.33 -17.19
CA LEU A 445 -16.66 -22.00 -16.67
C LEU A 445 -16.72 -20.56 -16.15
N MET A 446 -15.71 -20.12 -15.39
CA MET A 446 -15.67 -18.76 -14.87
C MET A 446 -15.38 -17.72 -15.96
N LEU A 447 -14.58 -18.06 -16.97
CA LEU A 447 -14.41 -17.22 -18.16
C LEU A 447 -15.75 -17.00 -18.87
N ILE A 448 -16.56 -18.05 -19.05
CA ILE A 448 -17.90 -17.95 -19.65
C ILE A 448 -18.79 -17.03 -18.82
N VAL A 449 -18.75 -17.12 -17.48
CA VAL A 449 -19.49 -16.20 -16.61
C VAL A 449 -19.04 -14.74 -16.83
N THR A 450 -17.74 -14.47 -16.88
CA THR A 450 -17.21 -13.12 -17.15
C THR A 450 -17.66 -12.60 -18.52
N LEU A 451 -17.57 -13.40 -19.58
CA LEU A 451 -17.97 -13.03 -20.94
C LEU A 451 -19.48 -12.80 -21.06
N THR A 452 -20.27 -13.56 -20.31
CA THR A 452 -21.73 -13.41 -20.25
C THR A 452 -22.11 -12.12 -19.52
N TYR A 453 -21.43 -11.81 -18.40
CA TYR A 453 -21.63 -10.56 -17.68
C TYR A 453 -21.31 -9.34 -18.54
N ASN A 454 -20.17 -9.36 -19.25
CA ASN A 454 -19.80 -8.31 -20.20
C ASN A 454 -20.89 -8.13 -21.26
N ARG A 455 -21.30 -9.21 -21.94
CA ARG A 455 -22.32 -9.17 -22.99
C ARG A 455 -23.65 -8.62 -22.48
N ALA A 456 -24.06 -9.02 -21.29
CA ALA A 456 -25.33 -8.59 -20.72
C ALA A 456 -25.35 -7.08 -20.43
N LEU A 457 -24.23 -6.50 -19.99
CA LEU A 457 -24.13 -5.06 -19.72
C LEU A 457 -23.86 -4.24 -20.99
N THR A 458 -22.86 -4.61 -21.79
CA THR A 458 -22.33 -3.78 -22.87
C THR A 458 -22.86 -4.16 -24.26
N GLY A 459 -23.55 -5.29 -24.38
CA GLY A 459 -23.98 -5.87 -25.65
C GLY A 459 -22.93 -6.78 -26.32
N ASP A 460 -21.67 -6.76 -25.85
CA ASP A 460 -20.57 -7.52 -26.43
C ASP A 460 -19.78 -8.28 -25.36
N SER A 461 -19.38 -9.52 -25.66
CA SER A 461 -18.70 -10.40 -24.69
C SER A 461 -17.27 -9.94 -24.36
N TRP A 462 -16.62 -9.26 -25.30
CA TRP A 462 -15.21 -8.83 -25.18
C TRP A 462 -15.06 -7.41 -24.66
N THR A 463 -16.12 -6.60 -24.79
CA THR A 463 -16.18 -5.24 -24.27
C THR A 463 -16.57 -5.26 -22.80
N THR A 464 -15.59 -5.01 -21.94
CA THR A 464 -15.83 -4.92 -20.50
C THR A 464 -16.57 -3.62 -20.12
N PRO A 465 -17.34 -3.60 -19.02
CA PRO A 465 -17.90 -2.36 -18.46
C PRO A 465 -16.85 -1.26 -18.23
N PHE A 466 -15.62 -1.67 -17.92
CA PHE A 466 -14.47 -0.79 -17.73
C PHE A 466 -14.08 -0.06 -19.02
N GLN A 467 -14.00 -0.79 -20.14
CA GLN A 467 -13.75 -0.22 -21.47
C GLN A 467 -14.93 0.58 -21.99
N LYS A 468 -16.16 0.16 -21.66
CA LYS A 468 -17.39 0.91 -22.01
C LYS A 468 -17.42 2.28 -21.32
N TYR A 469 -16.93 2.37 -20.07
CA TYR A 469 -16.80 3.65 -19.36
C TYR A 469 -15.79 4.59 -20.02
N SER A 470 -14.64 4.06 -20.43
CA SER A 470 -13.64 4.82 -21.19
C SER A 470 -12.77 3.89 -22.02
N ALA A 471 -12.75 4.09 -23.34
CA ALA A 471 -11.89 3.33 -24.24
C ALA A 471 -10.39 3.66 -24.05
N LYS A 472 -10.08 4.80 -23.42
CA LYS A 472 -8.72 5.26 -23.14
C LYS A 472 -8.16 4.76 -21.80
N ASP A 473 -8.99 4.18 -20.95
CA ASP A 473 -8.58 3.45 -19.73
C ASP A 473 -8.12 2.02 -20.10
N ARG A 474 -7.01 1.95 -20.85
CA ARG A 474 -6.46 0.70 -21.40
C ARG A 474 -5.02 0.44 -20.92
N LEU A 475 -4.49 -0.73 -21.24
CA LEU A 475 -3.09 -1.08 -21.01
C LEU A 475 -2.23 -0.61 -22.19
N GLY A 476 -0.99 -0.22 -21.92
CA GLY A 476 0.01 0.15 -22.92
C GLY A 476 0.55 1.56 -22.75
N PHE A 477 1.40 1.98 -23.70
CA PHE A 477 1.93 3.35 -23.76
C PHE A 477 1.25 4.13 -24.87
N GLY A 478 1.04 5.42 -24.66
CA GLY A 478 0.36 6.30 -25.60
C GLY A 478 0.12 7.68 -24.99
N ALA A 479 0.16 8.72 -25.82
CA ALA A 479 -0.09 10.10 -25.40
C ALA A 479 -1.58 10.36 -25.08
N ASP A 480 -2.47 9.57 -25.67
CA ASP A 480 -3.91 9.62 -25.51
C ASP A 480 -4.43 8.83 -24.30
N MET A 481 -3.56 8.12 -23.58
CA MET A 481 -3.96 7.25 -22.47
C MET A 481 -4.52 8.02 -21.28
N GLY A 482 -5.60 7.51 -20.68
CA GLY A 482 -6.22 8.08 -19.48
C GLY A 482 -7.65 8.59 -19.71
N LEU A 483 -8.36 8.80 -18.60
CA LEU A 483 -9.78 9.15 -18.65
C LEU A 483 -10.00 10.51 -19.33
N GLU A 484 -11.08 10.59 -20.10
CA GLU A 484 -11.52 11.81 -20.79
C GLU A 484 -11.95 12.92 -19.81
N SER A 485 -12.23 12.59 -18.55
CA SER A 485 -12.46 13.55 -17.49
C SER A 485 -11.16 14.13 -16.91
N TRP A 486 -10.03 13.46 -17.06
CA TRP A 486 -8.75 13.89 -16.47
C TRP A 486 -8.16 15.09 -17.21
N ARG A 487 -7.33 15.86 -16.53
CA ARG A 487 -6.62 16.99 -17.14
C ARG A 487 -5.61 16.50 -18.18
N GLN A 488 -5.34 17.33 -19.19
CA GLN A 488 -4.39 16.97 -20.25
C GLN A 488 -2.99 16.66 -19.70
N SER A 489 -2.54 17.33 -18.63
CA SER A 489 -1.27 17.05 -17.95
C SER A 489 -1.23 15.72 -17.20
N GLU A 490 -2.39 15.15 -16.87
CA GLU A 490 -2.56 13.89 -16.15
C GLU A 490 -2.77 12.70 -17.09
N ARG A 491 -2.99 12.96 -18.38
CA ARG A 491 -3.05 11.96 -19.44
C ARG A 491 -1.66 11.59 -19.95
N GLY A 492 -1.60 10.57 -20.79
CA GLY A 492 -0.39 10.06 -21.39
C GLY A 492 0.35 9.08 -20.49
N HIS A 493 0.66 7.90 -21.03
CA HIS A 493 1.49 6.89 -20.39
C HIS A 493 2.72 6.58 -21.23
N GLY A 494 3.87 6.54 -20.58
CA GLY A 494 5.13 6.16 -21.22
C GLY A 494 6.11 5.59 -20.19
N PRO A 495 7.28 5.10 -20.64
CA PRO A 495 8.25 4.43 -19.77
C PRO A 495 8.66 5.27 -18.55
N ALA A 496 8.81 6.59 -18.70
CA ALA A 496 9.16 7.49 -17.60
C ALA A 496 8.07 7.54 -16.52
N ARG A 497 6.80 7.63 -16.92
CA ARG A 497 5.66 7.58 -15.99
C ARG A 497 5.52 6.22 -15.35
N ALA A 498 5.75 5.15 -16.10
CA ALA A 498 5.73 3.79 -15.59
C ALA A 498 6.78 3.58 -14.49
N LEU A 499 8.02 4.05 -14.70
CA LEU A 499 9.07 3.99 -13.69
C LEU A 499 8.76 4.87 -12.47
N ARG A 500 8.14 6.04 -12.67
CA ARG A 500 7.62 6.87 -11.58
C ARG A 500 6.55 6.13 -10.76
N ASN A 501 5.58 5.49 -11.41
CA ASN A 501 4.53 4.71 -10.74
C ASN A 501 5.12 3.54 -9.95
N LEU A 502 6.09 2.83 -10.54
CA LEU A 502 6.81 1.73 -9.88
C LEU A 502 7.52 2.21 -8.62
N ARG A 503 8.20 3.36 -8.69
CA ARG A 503 8.87 3.99 -7.55
C ARG A 503 7.88 4.37 -6.44
N ILE A 504 6.79 5.07 -6.77
CA ILE A 504 5.74 5.47 -5.80
C ILE A 504 5.22 4.24 -5.07
N ASN A 505 4.89 3.18 -5.81
CA ASN A 505 4.37 1.96 -5.22
C ASN A 505 5.41 1.18 -4.40
N ALA A 506 6.69 1.17 -4.80
CA ALA A 506 7.76 0.56 -4.02
C ALA A 506 8.00 1.31 -2.69
N GLU A 507 7.99 2.64 -2.73
CA GLU A 507 8.08 3.48 -1.53
C GLU A 507 6.84 3.31 -0.63
N SER A 508 5.65 3.18 -1.21
CA SER A 508 4.42 2.87 -0.48
C SER A 508 4.45 1.46 0.13
N LEU A 509 4.93 0.46 -0.61
CA LEU A 509 5.09 -0.92 -0.12
C LEU A 509 6.03 -0.97 1.09
N GLY A 510 7.17 -0.28 1.01
CA GLY A 510 8.13 -0.23 2.12
C GLY A 510 7.50 0.30 3.40
N ARG A 511 6.59 1.29 3.29
CA ARG A 511 5.86 1.87 4.44
C ARG A 511 4.73 0.98 4.93
N THR A 512 4.03 0.30 4.03
CA THR A 512 2.75 -0.36 4.34
C THR A 512 2.87 -1.85 4.59
N LEU A 513 3.88 -2.55 4.05
CA LEU A 513 3.97 -4.01 4.13
C LEU A 513 3.98 -4.52 5.58
N LEU A 514 4.87 -4.01 6.43
CA LEU A 514 4.94 -4.33 7.86
C LEU A 514 5.20 -3.09 8.73
N GLY A 515 5.18 -1.89 8.15
CA GLY A 515 5.66 -0.67 8.81
C GLY A 515 7.18 -0.60 8.97
N TRP A 516 7.93 -1.58 8.46
CA TRP A 516 9.39 -1.64 8.64
C TRP A 516 10.11 -0.55 7.83
N PRO A 517 11.29 -0.10 8.27
CA PRO A 517 12.21 0.61 7.39
C PRO A 517 12.48 -0.22 6.12
N THR A 518 12.71 0.42 4.97
CA THR A 518 12.94 -0.26 3.68
C THR A 518 14.04 -1.32 3.75
N ALA A 519 15.04 -1.12 4.60
CA ALA A 519 16.10 -2.10 4.87
C ALA A 519 15.58 -3.41 5.51
N GLY A 520 14.50 -3.37 6.28
CA GLY A 520 13.84 -4.56 6.82
C GLY A 520 13.20 -5.43 5.73
N ALA A 521 12.72 -4.83 4.64
CA ALA A 521 12.21 -5.58 3.49
C ALA A 521 13.32 -6.38 2.77
N LEU A 522 14.59 -5.95 2.87
CA LEU A 522 15.73 -6.69 2.33
C LEU A 522 15.93 -8.05 3.04
N LEU A 523 15.48 -8.19 4.29
CA LEU A 523 15.52 -9.47 5.01
C LEU A 523 14.68 -10.53 4.30
N ALA A 524 13.60 -10.15 3.61
CA ALA A 524 12.75 -11.06 2.86
C ALA A 524 13.55 -11.78 1.75
N PHE A 525 14.60 -11.16 1.21
CA PHE A 525 15.38 -11.72 0.10
C PHE A 525 16.55 -12.60 0.53
N LEU A 526 16.92 -12.63 1.82
CA LEU A 526 17.94 -13.54 2.36
C LEU A 526 17.78 -15.04 2.00
N PRO A 527 16.56 -15.59 1.83
CA PRO A 527 16.37 -16.97 1.42
C PRO A 527 16.95 -17.29 0.03
N LEU A 528 17.16 -16.28 -0.83
CA LEU A 528 17.83 -16.45 -2.12
C LEU A 528 19.30 -16.86 -1.96
N LEU A 529 19.94 -16.42 -0.86
CA LEU A 529 21.31 -16.79 -0.51
C LEU A 529 21.38 -18.15 0.20
N SER A 530 20.23 -18.73 0.56
CA SER A 530 20.17 -20.03 1.23
C SER A 530 19.96 -21.14 0.21
N ALA A 531 20.93 -22.03 0.06
CA ALA A 531 20.79 -23.22 -0.80
C ALA A 531 19.52 -24.04 -0.47
N ARG A 532 19.10 -24.05 0.80
CA ARG A 532 17.89 -24.75 1.26
C ARG A 532 16.59 -24.14 0.72
N TYR A 533 16.52 -22.81 0.59
CA TYR A 533 15.28 -22.11 0.27
C TYR A 533 15.27 -21.45 -1.11
N ARG A 534 16.40 -21.46 -1.83
CA ARG A 534 16.62 -20.70 -3.06
C ARG A 534 15.51 -20.89 -4.11
N HIS A 535 15.12 -22.12 -4.43
CA HIS A 535 14.12 -22.37 -5.48
C HIS A 535 12.71 -21.88 -5.09
N LEU A 536 12.32 -22.09 -3.84
CA LEU A 536 11.05 -21.58 -3.33
C LEU A 536 11.07 -20.05 -3.25
N ALA A 537 12.17 -19.47 -2.78
CA ALA A 537 12.35 -18.03 -2.72
C ALA A 537 12.29 -17.39 -4.11
N LEU A 538 12.93 -18.00 -5.11
CA LEU A 538 12.81 -17.56 -6.51
C LEU A 538 11.36 -17.61 -6.98
N SER A 539 10.64 -18.70 -6.69
CA SER A 539 9.22 -18.82 -7.06
C SER A 539 8.36 -17.73 -6.42
N LEU A 540 8.57 -17.44 -5.13
CA LEU A 540 7.87 -16.36 -4.42
C LEU A 540 8.24 -14.98 -4.97
N VAL A 541 9.52 -14.74 -5.28
CA VAL A 541 9.97 -13.50 -5.91
C VAL A 541 9.37 -13.32 -7.30
N THR A 542 9.25 -14.39 -8.09
CA THR A 542 8.55 -14.35 -9.39
C THR A 542 7.09 -13.97 -9.22
N LEU A 543 6.37 -14.55 -8.25
CA LEU A 543 4.98 -14.17 -7.95
C LEU A 543 4.86 -12.72 -7.48
N ILE A 544 5.82 -12.24 -6.71
CA ILE A 544 5.89 -10.86 -6.24
C ILE A 544 6.11 -9.89 -7.40
N LEU A 545 7.08 -10.16 -8.27
CA LEU A 545 7.51 -9.23 -9.31
C LEU A 545 6.62 -9.24 -10.56
N CYS A 546 5.82 -10.29 -10.77
CA CYS A 546 4.94 -10.36 -11.93
C CYS A 546 3.89 -9.23 -11.95
N LEU A 547 3.36 -8.82 -10.79
CA LEU A 547 2.38 -7.73 -10.72
C LEU A 547 3.01 -6.35 -10.97
N PRO A 548 4.09 -5.92 -10.29
CA PRO A 548 4.79 -4.68 -10.64
C PRO A 548 5.20 -4.60 -12.11
N ALA A 549 5.69 -5.71 -12.68
CA ALA A 549 6.05 -5.78 -14.10
C ALA A 549 4.82 -5.57 -15.00
N ALA A 550 3.72 -6.26 -14.72
CA ALA A 550 2.49 -6.12 -15.50
C ALA A 550 1.86 -4.72 -15.38
N TYR A 551 1.78 -4.17 -14.17
CA TYR A 551 1.21 -2.84 -13.92
C TYR A 551 2.12 -1.68 -14.38
N THR A 552 3.33 -1.96 -14.86
CA THR A 552 4.16 -0.98 -15.60
C THR A 552 3.41 -0.49 -16.86
N PHE A 553 2.58 -1.35 -17.47
CA PHE A 553 1.75 -1.00 -18.63
C PHE A 553 0.45 -0.26 -18.28
N TYR A 554 0.18 -0.01 -16.99
CA TYR A 554 -1.02 0.72 -16.57
C TYR A 554 -0.67 2.14 -16.14
N LEU A 555 -1.48 3.10 -16.60
CA LEU A 555 -1.23 4.54 -16.50
C LEU A 555 -1.14 5.05 -15.06
N TYR A 556 -1.94 4.48 -14.16
CA TYR A 556 -2.15 5.00 -12.81
C TYR A 556 -1.39 4.18 -11.77
N HIS A 557 -0.76 4.84 -10.79
CA HIS A 557 0.02 4.16 -9.76
C HIS A 557 -0.87 3.37 -8.78
N GLY A 558 -2.09 3.83 -8.51
CA GLY A 558 -3.01 3.11 -7.63
C GLY A 558 -2.63 3.17 -6.15
N GLU A 559 -1.94 4.23 -5.70
CA GLU A 559 -1.58 4.38 -4.29
C GLU A 559 -2.79 4.93 -3.51
N VAL A 560 -3.53 4.02 -2.89
CA VAL A 560 -4.51 4.28 -1.82
C VAL A 560 -4.69 2.93 -1.12
N PHE A 561 -4.73 2.92 0.21
CA PHE A 561 -4.59 1.67 0.96
C PHE A 561 -3.26 0.93 0.71
N GLY A 562 -2.20 1.69 0.44
CA GLY A 562 -0.91 1.16 -0.01
C GLY A 562 -0.85 0.97 -1.54
N PRO A 563 0.11 0.19 -2.06
CA PRO A 563 0.22 -0.10 -3.49
C PRO A 563 -0.82 -1.15 -3.91
N ARG A 564 -2.11 -0.79 -3.91
CA ARG A 564 -3.25 -1.74 -4.00
C ARG A 564 -3.19 -2.70 -5.18
N TYR A 565 -2.62 -2.28 -6.31
CA TYR A 565 -2.43 -3.14 -7.50
C TYR A 565 -1.45 -4.30 -7.30
N TRP A 566 -0.71 -4.31 -6.19
CA TRP A 566 0.22 -5.39 -5.81
C TRP A 566 -0.32 -6.24 -4.65
N SER A 567 -1.51 -5.92 -4.13
CA SER A 567 -2.06 -6.54 -2.91
C SER A 567 -2.24 -8.05 -3.03
N GLU A 568 -2.56 -8.59 -4.20
CA GLU A 568 -2.74 -10.03 -4.37
C GLU A 568 -1.43 -10.83 -4.27
N SER A 569 -0.26 -10.16 -4.38
CA SER A 569 1.05 -10.76 -4.10
C SER A 569 1.43 -10.75 -2.61
N LEU A 570 0.64 -10.11 -1.75
CA LEU A 570 0.91 -9.97 -0.32
C LEU A 570 1.17 -11.30 0.41
N PRO A 571 0.42 -12.39 0.15
CA PRO A 571 0.74 -13.69 0.75
C PRO A 571 2.17 -14.18 0.43
N ALA A 572 2.64 -13.95 -0.80
CA ALA A 572 3.99 -14.34 -1.20
C ALA A 572 5.05 -13.51 -0.47
N TRP A 573 4.82 -12.19 -0.30
CA TRP A 573 5.67 -11.32 0.51
C TRP A 573 5.78 -11.79 1.97
N LEU A 574 4.66 -12.19 2.58
CA LEU A 574 4.61 -12.61 3.98
C LEU A 574 5.32 -13.94 4.20
N VAL A 575 5.14 -14.91 3.29
CA VAL A 575 5.87 -16.18 3.32
C VAL A 575 7.37 -15.97 3.07
N LEU A 576 7.73 -15.12 2.10
CA LEU A 576 9.12 -14.80 1.79
C LEU A 576 9.80 -14.10 2.97
N THR A 577 9.12 -13.16 3.63
CA THR A 577 9.61 -12.50 4.86
C THR A 577 9.81 -13.51 5.99
N ALA A 578 8.87 -14.43 6.20
CA ALA A 578 9.01 -15.49 7.22
C ALA A 578 10.23 -16.39 6.95
N LEU A 579 10.45 -16.77 5.68
CA LEU A 579 11.66 -17.48 5.26
C LEU A 579 12.92 -16.64 5.47
N GLY A 580 12.86 -15.34 5.20
CA GLY A 580 13.94 -14.38 5.39
C GLY A 580 14.43 -14.30 6.82
N LEU A 581 13.49 -14.18 7.77
CA LEU A 581 13.78 -14.24 9.20
C LEU A 581 14.40 -15.58 9.60
N ALA A 582 13.96 -16.69 9.00
CA ALA A 582 14.56 -17.99 9.23
C ALA A 582 15.96 -18.13 8.62
N ALA A 583 16.22 -17.53 7.45
CA ALA A 583 17.54 -17.51 6.81
C ALA A 583 18.53 -16.64 7.60
N ALA A 584 18.11 -15.42 8.00
CA ALA A 584 18.85 -14.52 8.88
C ALA A 584 19.30 -15.23 10.16
N ARG A 585 18.40 -16.04 10.74
CA ARG A 585 18.73 -16.87 11.90
C ARG A 585 19.86 -17.85 11.66
N HIS A 586 19.83 -18.59 10.56
CA HIS A 586 20.88 -19.56 10.27
C HIS A 586 22.23 -18.86 10.04
N ALA A 587 22.22 -17.72 9.35
CA ALA A 587 23.42 -16.90 9.18
C ALA A 587 23.95 -16.41 10.53
N TRP A 588 23.10 -15.84 11.39
CA TRP A 588 23.47 -15.37 12.72
C TRP A 588 24.04 -16.49 13.61
N GLN A 589 23.45 -17.68 13.56
CA GLN A 589 23.97 -18.85 14.30
C GLN A 589 25.37 -19.24 13.83
N LYS A 590 25.64 -19.21 12.52
CA LYS A 590 26.99 -19.48 11.98
C LYS A 590 27.99 -18.43 12.46
N ILE A 591 27.63 -17.15 12.44
CA ILE A 591 28.48 -16.05 12.93
C ILE A 591 28.81 -16.25 14.42
N LEU A 592 27.81 -16.56 15.26
CA LEU A 592 28.05 -16.83 16.68
C LEU A 592 28.94 -18.04 16.95
N LEU A 593 28.81 -19.09 16.14
CA LEU A 593 29.69 -20.27 16.22
C LEU A 593 31.13 -19.92 15.83
N LEU A 594 31.31 -19.11 14.77
CA LEU A 594 32.62 -18.60 14.36
C LEU A 594 33.24 -17.70 15.43
N ALA A 595 32.42 -16.88 16.11
CA ALA A 595 32.82 -16.04 17.25
C ALA A 595 33.01 -16.81 18.57
N HIS A 596 33.09 -18.16 18.54
CA HIS A 596 33.34 -19.03 19.70
C HIS A 596 32.31 -18.89 20.84
N GLN A 597 31.13 -18.31 20.57
CA GLN A 597 30.04 -18.18 21.53
C GLN A 597 29.22 -19.47 21.57
N ARG A 598 29.57 -20.41 22.47
CA ARG A 598 28.80 -21.65 22.71
C ARG A 598 27.50 -21.36 23.46
N ARG A 599 26.45 -20.91 22.76
CA ARG A 599 25.10 -20.73 23.35
C ARG A 599 24.03 -21.58 22.66
N PRO A 600 23.03 -22.09 23.39
CA PRO A 600 22.03 -23.01 22.85
C PRO A 600 21.17 -22.37 21.76
N ALA A 601 21.09 -23.04 20.60
CA ALA A 601 20.39 -22.61 19.38
C ALA A 601 18.90 -22.25 19.57
N ALA A 602 18.27 -22.67 20.68
CA ALA A 602 16.90 -22.33 21.02
C ALA A 602 16.70 -20.87 21.46
N ARG A 603 17.72 -20.24 22.06
CA ARG A 603 17.65 -18.84 22.52
C ARG A 603 17.77 -17.87 21.33
N SER A 604 18.68 -18.14 20.40
CA SER A 604 18.82 -17.36 19.15
C SER A 604 17.59 -17.45 18.25
N ARG A 605 16.84 -18.56 18.28
CA ARG A 605 15.54 -18.71 17.59
C ARG A 605 14.47 -17.74 18.08
N SER A 606 14.36 -17.56 19.39
CA SER A 606 13.29 -16.75 20.00
C SER A 606 13.61 -15.26 19.95
N ALA A 607 14.90 -14.91 20.03
CA ALA A 607 15.41 -13.56 19.87
C ALA A 607 15.02 -12.94 18.52
N LEU A 608 15.35 -13.58 17.40
CA LEU A 608 15.10 -13.00 16.06
C LEU A 608 13.61 -12.86 15.70
N ILE A 609 12.77 -13.79 16.16
CA ILE A 609 11.32 -13.70 15.95
C ILE A 609 10.77 -12.53 16.75
N LEU A 610 11.16 -12.39 18.02
CA LEU A 610 10.71 -11.25 18.83
C LEU A 610 11.32 -9.94 18.32
N ALA A 611 12.51 -9.95 17.72
CA ALA A 611 13.11 -8.79 17.06
C ALA A 611 12.27 -8.33 15.86
N GLY A 612 11.86 -9.28 15.01
CA GLY A 612 10.94 -9.00 13.91
C GLY A 612 9.59 -8.47 14.38
N ILE A 613 9.03 -9.03 15.48
CA ILE A 613 7.78 -8.55 16.07
C ILE A 613 7.95 -7.15 16.65
N VAL A 614 9.03 -6.88 17.40
CA VAL A 614 9.31 -5.56 17.99
C VAL A 614 9.50 -4.52 16.89
N VAL A 615 10.23 -4.83 15.82
CA VAL A 615 10.37 -3.88 14.69
C VAL A 615 9.07 -3.69 13.92
N SER A 616 8.23 -4.73 13.84
CA SER A 616 6.87 -4.57 13.29
C SER A 616 6.03 -3.67 14.19
N ALA A 617 6.12 -3.82 15.51
CA ALA A 617 5.41 -2.98 16.46
C ALA A 617 5.91 -1.53 16.42
N SER A 618 7.24 -1.31 16.40
CA SER A 618 7.84 0.02 16.26
C SER A 618 7.51 0.68 14.92
N GLY A 619 7.57 -0.10 13.84
CA GLY A 619 7.17 0.33 12.51
C GLY A 619 5.69 0.69 12.43
N ALA A 620 4.84 -0.11 13.06
CA ALA A 620 3.41 0.16 13.21
C ALA A 620 3.18 1.44 14.03
N THR A 621 3.89 1.68 15.14
CA THR A 621 3.77 2.93 15.89
C THR A 621 4.24 4.16 15.11
N ALA A 622 5.15 4.01 14.15
CA ALA A 622 5.56 5.11 13.27
C ALA A 622 4.57 5.32 12.11
N TYR A 623 4.00 4.25 11.58
CA TYR A 623 3.09 4.29 10.43
C TYR A 623 1.67 4.71 10.82
N TRP A 624 1.09 4.10 11.87
CA TRP A 624 -0.32 4.26 12.21
C TRP A 624 -0.73 5.70 12.53
N PRO A 625 0.05 6.55 13.22
CA PRO A 625 -0.34 7.95 13.43
C PRO A 625 -0.56 8.69 12.10
N SER A 626 0.37 8.53 11.14
CA SER A 626 0.23 9.12 9.81
C SER A 626 -0.91 8.51 9.01
N ALA A 627 -1.19 7.21 9.19
CA ALA A 627 -2.31 6.56 8.54
C ALA A 627 -3.66 7.00 9.14
N ILE A 628 -3.75 7.13 10.46
CA ILE A 628 -4.95 7.62 11.15
C ILE A 628 -5.26 9.05 10.71
N ASP A 629 -4.26 9.92 10.61
CA ASP A 629 -4.42 11.28 10.11
C ASP A 629 -4.90 11.29 8.65
N TYR A 630 -4.26 10.49 7.78
CA TYR A 630 -4.62 10.44 6.36
C TYR A 630 -5.99 9.80 6.09
N TYR A 631 -6.37 8.74 6.81
CA TYR A 631 -7.61 7.99 6.58
C TYR A 631 -8.78 8.48 7.44
N GLY A 632 -8.52 9.02 8.63
CA GLY A 632 -9.55 9.39 9.62
C GLY A 632 -10.20 10.76 9.39
N HIS A 633 -9.65 11.60 8.51
CA HIS A 633 -10.16 12.93 8.19
C HIS A 633 -10.70 12.98 6.76
N SER A 634 -11.93 12.49 6.57
CA SER A 634 -12.68 12.55 5.29
C SER A 634 -11.82 12.15 4.09
N LEU A 635 -11.43 10.87 4.01
CA LEU A 635 -10.62 10.37 2.90
C LEU A 635 -11.25 10.77 1.55
N TRP A 636 -10.53 11.59 0.80
CA TRP A 636 -10.98 12.17 -0.49
C TRP A 636 -12.25 13.03 -0.38
N HIS A 637 -12.41 13.71 0.76
CA HIS A 637 -13.53 14.59 1.11
C HIS A 637 -14.91 13.92 1.03
N ILE A 638 -14.92 12.60 1.22
CA ILE A 638 -16.13 11.78 1.36
C ILE A 638 -16.21 11.36 2.83
N ASP A 639 -17.34 11.59 3.48
CA ASP A 639 -17.58 11.33 4.90
C ASP A 639 -19.08 11.24 5.23
N ARG A 640 -19.42 10.99 6.51
CA ARG A 640 -20.83 10.92 6.96
C ARG A 640 -21.48 12.24 7.35
N SER A 641 -20.86 13.40 7.12
CA SER A 641 -21.39 14.71 7.56
C SER A 641 -22.83 14.93 7.08
N VAL A 642 -23.08 14.74 5.79
CA VAL A 642 -24.41 14.88 5.17
C VAL A 642 -25.44 13.95 5.81
N ARG A 643 -25.08 12.67 6.02
CA ARG A 643 -25.99 11.70 6.66
C ARG A 643 -26.24 12.02 8.14
N ARG A 644 -25.23 12.49 8.87
CA ARG A 644 -25.38 12.93 10.27
C ARG A 644 -26.30 14.15 10.35
N ALA A 645 -26.14 15.10 9.45
CA ALA A 645 -26.99 16.29 9.36
C ALA A 645 -28.45 15.90 9.11
N ILE A 646 -28.72 15.03 8.14
CA ILE A 646 -30.08 14.57 7.80
C ILE A 646 -30.74 13.86 8.98
N ARG A 647 -30.00 12.98 9.67
CA ARG A 647 -30.50 12.30 10.87
C ARG A 647 -30.79 13.26 12.02
N ARG A 648 -29.95 14.27 12.23
CA ARG A 648 -30.15 15.29 13.28
C ARG A 648 -31.35 16.19 12.96
N GLY A 649 -31.52 16.58 11.69
CA GLY A 649 -32.66 17.37 11.25
C GLY A 649 -33.97 16.59 11.15
N GLY A 650 -33.93 15.25 11.27
CA GLY A 650 -35.12 14.41 11.17
C GLY A 650 -35.75 14.42 9.78
N LEU A 651 -34.98 14.75 8.74
CA LEU A 651 -35.48 14.81 7.36
C LEU A 651 -35.93 13.43 6.91
N ARG A 652 -37.15 13.36 6.38
CA ARG A 652 -37.79 12.19 5.79
C ARG A 652 -38.53 12.63 4.53
N ASN A 653 -38.78 11.70 3.63
CA ASN A 653 -39.50 11.94 2.38
C ASN A 653 -39.01 13.20 1.63
N ALA A 654 -37.69 13.30 1.40
CA ALA A 654 -37.05 14.53 0.92
C ALA A 654 -36.13 14.32 -0.28
N VAL A 655 -35.88 15.40 -1.02
CA VAL A 655 -34.79 15.51 -2.00
C VAL A 655 -33.79 16.55 -1.50
N VAL A 656 -32.53 16.15 -1.45
CA VAL A 656 -31.42 16.97 -0.95
C VAL A 656 -30.47 17.25 -2.10
N PHE A 657 -30.32 18.52 -2.46
CA PHE A 657 -29.36 19.03 -3.43
C PHE A 657 -28.02 19.29 -2.75
N LEU A 658 -26.95 18.69 -3.26
CA LEU A 658 -25.59 18.81 -2.76
C LEU A 658 -24.80 19.72 -3.69
N ASP A 659 -24.25 20.80 -3.14
CA ASP A 659 -23.26 21.61 -3.83
C ASP A 659 -21.95 20.80 -3.99
N ALA A 660 -21.82 20.15 -5.15
CA ALA A 660 -20.72 19.26 -5.47
C ALA A 660 -20.30 19.44 -6.92
N VAL A 661 -19.06 19.86 -7.11
CA VAL A 661 -18.45 20.05 -8.43
C VAL A 661 -18.27 18.68 -9.10
N ALA A 662 -18.87 18.51 -10.28
CA ALA A 662 -18.78 17.25 -11.03
C ALA A 662 -17.34 16.93 -11.45
N TYR A 663 -16.96 15.65 -11.36
CA TYR A 663 -15.63 15.16 -11.69
C TYR A 663 -15.17 15.46 -13.14
N ASP A 664 -16.10 15.73 -14.06
CA ASP A 664 -15.87 16.05 -15.47
C ASP A 664 -15.90 17.56 -15.80
N SER A 665 -16.05 18.42 -14.79
CA SER A 665 -16.13 19.89 -14.95
C SER A 665 -14.80 20.58 -15.27
N GLY A 666 -13.68 19.84 -15.22
CA GLY A 666 -12.32 20.39 -15.36
C GLY A 666 -11.80 21.17 -14.14
N GLN A 667 -12.67 21.45 -13.15
CA GLN A 667 -12.31 22.07 -11.89
C GLN A 667 -12.03 21.03 -10.78
N ARG A 668 -11.64 21.51 -9.60
CA ARG A 668 -10.78 20.85 -8.61
C ARG A 668 -11.33 19.51 -8.08
N TRP A 669 -10.42 18.55 -7.99
CA TRP A 669 -10.52 17.35 -7.14
C TRP A 669 -10.68 17.72 -5.66
N PRO A 670 -11.44 16.95 -4.86
CA PRO A 670 -12.29 15.81 -5.24
C PRO A 670 -13.78 16.15 -5.34
N ASP A 671 -14.50 15.34 -6.10
CA ASP A 671 -15.96 15.37 -6.23
C ASP A 671 -16.64 14.83 -4.95
N THR A 672 -17.20 15.74 -4.15
CA THR A 672 -17.82 15.43 -2.85
C THR A 672 -19.21 14.82 -2.95
N PHE A 673 -19.78 14.66 -4.15
CA PHE A 673 -21.13 14.10 -4.32
C PHE A 673 -21.26 12.68 -3.76
N GLY A 674 -20.15 11.93 -3.70
CA GLY A 674 -20.06 10.63 -3.05
C GLY A 674 -20.57 10.60 -1.60
N THR A 675 -20.48 11.72 -0.87
CA THR A 675 -21.01 11.86 0.51
C THR A 675 -22.51 11.62 0.62
N GLY A 676 -23.28 11.96 -0.41
CA GLY A 676 -24.72 11.73 -0.49
C GLY A 676 -25.07 10.51 -1.33
N PHE A 677 -24.41 10.36 -2.48
CA PHE A 677 -24.71 9.33 -3.48
C PHE A 677 -24.73 7.91 -2.90
N VAL A 678 -23.81 7.59 -1.98
CA VAL A 678 -23.70 6.27 -1.35
C VAL A 678 -24.94 5.84 -0.57
N PHE A 679 -25.84 6.78 -0.24
CA PHE A 679 -27.08 6.52 0.48
C PHE A 679 -28.31 6.39 -0.42
N ASN A 680 -28.23 6.78 -1.70
CA ASN A 680 -29.30 6.57 -2.66
C ASN A 680 -29.63 5.08 -2.85
N THR A 681 -30.91 4.77 -3.06
CA THR A 681 -31.34 3.49 -3.61
C THR A 681 -31.05 3.46 -5.12
N PRO A 682 -30.82 2.29 -5.75
CA PRO A 682 -30.57 2.23 -7.19
C PRO A 682 -31.74 2.73 -8.06
N THR A 683 -32.95 2.75 -7.51
CA THR A 683 -34.18 3.24 -8.14
C THR A 683 -34.54 4.67 -7.75
N LEU A 684 -33.76 5.32 -6.89
CA LEU A 684 -33.97 6.69 -6.40
C LEU A 684 -35.34 6.91 -5.73
N ASP A 685 -35.90 5.87 -5.14
CA ASP A 685 -37.17 5.85 -4.41
C ASP A 685 -37.01 5.89 -2.89
N GLY A 686 -35.77 5.91 -2.38
CA GLY A 686 -35.47 5.92 -0.95
C GLY A 686 -36.10 7.10 -0.20
N ASP A 687 -36.19 7.00 1.12
CA ASP A 687 -36.80 8.03 1.99
C ASP A 687 -36.15 9.42 1.80
N VAL A 688 -34.84 9.45 1.53
CA VAL A 688 -34.13 10.66 1.10
C VAL A 688 -33.38 10.37 -0.20
N VAL A 689 -33.57 11.24 -1.19
CA VAL A 689 -32.86 11.21 -2.48
C VAL A 689 -31.83 12.32 -2.51
N TYR A 690 -30.60 11.94 -2.84
CA TYR A 690 -29.45 12.83 -2.90
C TYR A 690 -29.14 13.15 -4.36
N ALA A 691 -29.16 14.42 -4.72
CA ALA A 691 -28.95 14.92 -6.07
C ALA A 691 -27.91 16.04 -6.06
N ARG A 692 -27.20 16.26 -7.17
CA ARG A 692 -26.31 17.42 -7.32
C ARG A 692 -27.12 18.71 -7.41
N ASP A 693 -26.64 19.79 -6.83
CA ASP A 693 -27.17 21.11 -7.11
C ASP A 693 -26.70 21.57 -8.50
N LEU A 694 -27.63 21.77 -9.43
CA LEU A 694 -27.36 22.26 -10.79
C LEU A 694 -27.91 23.67 -11.02
N GLY A 695 -28.23 24.39 -9.93
CA GLY A 695 -28.84 25.70 -9.95
C GLY A 695 -30.36 25.67 -10.01
N GLU A 696 -30.99 26.76 -9.56
CA GLU A 696 -32.43 26.86 -9.28
C GLU A 696 -33.32 26.35 -10.42
N ARG A 697 -33.05 26.76 -11.67
CA ARG A 697 -33.85 26.39 -12.83
C ARG A 697 -33.84 24.87 -13.08
N ARG A 698 -32.65 24.26 -13.05
CA ARG A 698 -32.50 22.82 -13.25
C ARG A 698 -33.07 22.06 -12.06
N ASN A 699 -32.83 22.53 -10.84
CA ASN A 699 -33.35 21.89 -9.63
C ASN A 699 -34.88 21.83 -9.65
N ALA A 700 -35.56 22.88 -10.14
CA ALA A 700 -37.01 22.90 -10.32
C ALA A 700 -37.53 21.77 -11.24
N GLU A 701 -36.78 21.41 -12.29
CA GLU A 701 -37.11 20.28 -13.17
C GLU A 701 -37.07 18.95 -12.41
N LEU A 702 -36.06 18.74 -11.55
CA LEU A 702 -35.99 17.55 -10.70
C LEU A 702 -37.09 17.55 -9.64
N MET A 703 -37.40 18.71 -9.05
CA MET A 703 -38.46 18.86 -8.04
C MET A 703 -39.82 18.41 -8.58
N ALA A 704 -40.11 18.71 -9.85
CA ALA A 704 -41.35 18.28 -10.52
C ALA A 704 -41.48 16.75 -10.62
N LEU A 705 -40.36 16.00 -10.61
CA LEU A 705 -40.35 14.53 -10.67
C LEU A 705 -40.58 13.86 -9.31
N TYR A 706 -40.50 14.61 -8.21
CA TYR A 706 -40.70 14.12 -6.85
C TYR A 706 -41.84 14.87 -6.12
N PRO A 707 -43.08 14.79 -6.63
CA PRO A 707 -44.21 15.49 -6.01
C PRO A 707 -44.42 14.99 -4.57
N GLY A 708 -44.74 15.93 -3.67
CA GLY A 708 -45.00 15.63 -2.25
C GLY A 708 -43.76 15.37 -1.39
N ARG A 709 -42.55 15.58 -1.91
CA ARG A 709 -41.31 15.56 -1.12
C ARG A 709 -40.89 16.97 -0.69
N ASP A 710 -40.21 17.06 0.45
CA ASP A 710 -39.55 18.30 0.88
C ASP A 710 -38.20 18.48 0.16
N PHE A 711 -37.82 19.74 -0.11
CA PHE A 711 -36.61 20.07 -0.86
C PHE A 711 -35.62 20.88 -0.02
N TYR A 712 -34.36 20.46 -0.04
CA TYR A 712 -33.29 21.10 0.72
C TYR A 712 -32.03 21.24 -0.13
N ALA A 713 -31.31 22.34 0.06
CA ALA A 713 -29.93 22.48 -0.40
C ALA A 713 -28.97 22.33 0.79
N ILE A 714 -27.85 21.65 0.54
CA ILE A 714 -26.74 21.51 1.47
C ILE A 714 -25.47 21.94 0.75
N THR A 715 -24.77 22.89 1.35
CA THR A 715 -23.36 23.12 1.07
C THR A 715 -22.56 22.21 2.02
N PRO A 716 -21.78 21.25 1.51
CA PRO A 716 -20.88 20.47 2.37
C PRO A 716 -19.89 21.42 3.05
N GLY A 717 -20.03 21.65 4.35
CA GLY A 717 -19.10 22.48 5.11
C GLY A 717 -17.77 21.77 5.37
N GLU A 718 -16.68 22.53 5.50
CA GLU A 718 -15.45 22.03 6.11
C GLU A 718 -15.72 21.71 7.59
N LEU A 719 -15.96 20.42 7.88
CA LEU A 719 -16.13 19.82 9.21
C LEU A 719 -17.37 20.28 10.02
N ALA A 720 -18.27 19.32 10.22
CA ALA A 720 -19.24 19.18 11.31
C ALA A 720 -20.58 19.96 11.29
N GLU A 721 -20.73 21.03 10.51
CA GLU A 721 -22.02 21.77 10.42
C GLU A 721 -22.46 21.99 8.97
N ALA A 722 -23.03 20.95 8.35
CA ALA A 722 -23.81 21.14 7.13
C ALA A 722 -25.07 21.96 7.48
N THR A 723 -25.19 23.16 6.92
CA THR A 723 -26.37 24.02 7.08
C THR A 723 -27.42 23.64 6.03
N PHE A 724 -28.67 23.45 6.49
CA PHE A 724 -29.79 23.19 5.60
C PHE A 724 -30.44 24.50 5.20
N ARG A 725 -30.61 24.69 3.89
CA ARG A 725 -31.56 25.68 3.38
C ARG A 725 -32.76 24.94 2.78
N ARG A 726 -33.93 25.10 3.38
CA ARG A 726 -35.18 24.63 2.75
C ARG A 726 -35.39 25.43 1.47
N ILE A 727 -35.70 24.75 0.37
CA ILE A 727 -36.05 25.37 -0.90
C ILE A 727 -37.57 25.44 -0.92
N GLU A 728 -38.12 26.65 -0.83
CA GLU A 728 -39.56 26.86 -1.00
C GLU A 728 -39.91 26.64 -2.47
N GLN A 729 -40.89 25.78 -2.75
CA GLN A 729 -41.51 25.75 -4.07
C GLN A 729 -42.22 27.09 -4.26
N ALA A 730 -41.80 27.89 -5.23
CA ALA A 730 -42.64 28.97 -5.72
C ALA A 730 -43.96 28.33 -6.15
N ALA A 731 -45.06 28.70 -5.50
CA ALA A 731 -46.39 28.28 -5.92
C ALA A 731 -46.51 28.62 -7.42
N GLY A 732 -46.61 27.60 -8.26
CA GLY A 732 -46.87 27.82 -9.69
C GLY A 732 -48.10 28.72 -9.83
N PRO A 733 -48.16 29.62 -10.82
CA PRO A 733 -49.31 30.48 -11.00
C PRO A 733 -50.55 29.60 -11.04
N ALA A 734 -51.50 29.87 -10.13
CA ALA A 734 -52.79 29.21 -10.11
C ALA A 734 -53.33 29.21 -11.54
N GLY A 735 -53.54 28.01 -12.09
CA GLY A 735 -54.13 27.87 -13.42
C GLY A 735 -55.40 28.74 -13.50
N PRO A 736 -55.67 29.38 -14.65
CA PRO A 736 -56.74 30.35 -14.75
C PRO A 736 -58.04 29.71 -14.28
N HIS A 737 -58.64 30.31 -13.26
CA HIS A 737 -60.00 30.03 -12.80
C HIS A 737 -60.92 30.05 -14.02
N VAL A 738 -61.40 28.88 -14.44
CA VAL A 738 -62.52 28.80 -15.38
C VAL A 738 -63.78 29.11 -14.58
N PRO A 739 -64.51 30.22 -14.84
CA PRO A 739 -65.76 30.49 -14.17
C PRO A 739 -66.80 29.46 -14.63
N GLY A 740 -67.46 28.83 -13.67
CA GLY A 740 -68.48 27.81 -13.93
C GLY A 740 -69.63 28.32 -14.79
N MET A 741 -70.03 27.50 -15.76
CA MET A 741 -71.36 27.61 -16.37
C MET A 741 -72.39 27.26 -15.30
N GLY A 742 -73.12 28.27 -14.85
CA GLY A 742 -74.30 28.13 -14.02
C GLY A 742 -75.39 27.37 -14.76
N SER A 743 -75.95 26.39 -14.08
CA SER A 743 -77.27 25.83 -14.36
C SER A 743 -78.30 26.62 -13.56
N GLN A 744 -79.35 27.10 -14.24
CA GLN A 744 -80.66 27.44 -13.67
C GLN A 744 -81.70 27.46 -14.81
N PRO A 745 -82.99 27.26 -14.50
CA PRO A 745 -83.62 26.16 -13.78
C PRO A 745 -84.22 25.11 -14.75
#